data_AF-A0A4Q0IUC5-F1
#
_entry.id   AF-A0A4Q0IUC5-F1
#
_cell.length_a   1.000
_cell.length_b   1.000
_cell.length_c   1.000
_cell.angle_alpha   90.00
_cell.angle_beta   90.00
_cell.angle_gamma   90.00
#
_symmetry.space_group_name_H-M   'P 1'
#
loop_
_entity.id
_entity.type
_entity.pdbx_description
1 polymer ?
#
loop_
_entity_poly.entity_id
_entity_poly.type
_entity_poly.pdbx_seq_one_letter_code
_entity_poly.pdbx_strand_id
1 'polypeptide(L)'
;MIITIRRNSNMKSRIALSLLFFLCVSGILNARTLRILAIGNSFSRDAIEQNLHELALAGGDTAVIGNLFIGGCSLERHAGNIRDDRHDYVYRKIGADGKRRERKKVSIADALADDKWDYVSLQQASSFSGLFEKYEPYMPGIMKYVKERTPKKCKIILHQTWAYQNGAGNTGFRYYDRDQLKMYRAIVEANNRAARTWKIKTVVPSGTAIQNARTSFIGDNMNRDGYHLDYGHGRFTAACAWYEKLFGKDVTLNTYAPAGMNSEIAAVARRAAHEAVARPDGITDLSHIRAKTPLYKDKSVPAEIRVDNLLGLMTLDEKIMQLNQYTLGRNNNANNVGEEVVNIPAEIGSLIYFDTDPALRNAMQRRAMEESRLGIPVIFGYDAIHGFRTVYPISLAQACSWNPALVRKACSVSARESRMSGVDWTFSPMIDVARDPRWGRVAEGYGEDPYLNAVYCAASVKGYQGKSLSDSTTVAACLKHYVGYGASEAGRDYVYTEISPQTLWDTYLPPYEAGVKAGAATLMSSFNDISGVPGSANRHTMTDILKNKWKHDGFIVSDWGAIEQLKNQGLAATKKEAAMRALNAGLEMDMMSHAYDRHLAELVAEGKVSEATIDDAVRRVLRVKMRLGLFDNPYTPDVPDRFLRPADLKIASELAAESMVLLKNDSTLTLPLRNVRRIAVIGPLADNGKDLLGNWLGHGQAEDVVTLRQGIVSEFGKDSEIRYAEGCALDGHDRSGFKTALETARWADVVVLCLGESLRWSGENASRSSIALPAFQEQLAEEISRLGKPVVLVLANGRPLELNRLEPLANAILEIWQPGIRGGEAMAGILSGRINPSGKLAITFPWSTGQIPVYYNRRKSGRGHQGFYQDITSEPMYPFGHGLSYTTFEYGEPTASKTEFRRNEKIKVSVPVTNTGDMEGAETVLWFISDPYCSITRPVRELKHFEKRSLKPGETAVMVFNIDPWRDLSYVDSDGKRFLETGEYNVIVNGMKIRLNLTE
;
A
#
# COMPACT_ATOMS: atom_id res chain seq x y z
N MET A 1 28.47 -61.46 -5.75
CA MET A 1 28.54 -62.48 -4.69
C MET A 1 27.20 -62.45 -3.95
N ILE A 2 26.22 -63.25 -4.38
CA ILE A 2 25.77 -64.53 -3.79
C ILE A 2 24.82 -64.36 -2.58
N ILE A 3 23.51 -64.53 -2.85
CA ILE A 3 22.49 -65.43 -2.20
C ILE A 3 22.27 -65.24 -0.67
N THR A 4 21.06 -64.99 -0.12
CA THR A 4 19.94 -65.95 0.11
C THR A 4 18.72 -65.22 0.75
N ILE A 5 17.54 -65.12 0.10
CA ILE A 5 16.27 -65.88 0.27
C ILE A 5 15.65 -66.00 1.68
N ARG A 6 14.43 -65.45 1.84
CA ARG A 6 13.22 -66.15 2.39
C ARG A 6 11.94 -65.44 1.89
N ARG A 7 11.31 -66.01 0.86
CA ARG A 7 10.02 -66.74 0.87
C ARG A 7 8.76 -65.86 1.04
N ASN A 8 8.07 -65.62 -0.08
CA ASN A 8 6.64 -65.36 -0.11
C ASN A 8 5.99 -66.35 -1.08
N SER A 9 5.12 -67.22 -0.57
CA SER A 9 4.37 -68.21 -1.34
C SER A 9 3.17 -67.55 -2.00
N ASN A 10 3.24 -67.45 -3.32
CA ASN A 10 2.16 -67.13 -4.23
C ASN A 10 1.16 -68.30 -4.32
N MET A 11 0.00 -67.99 -4.91
CA MET A 11 -0.83 -68.95 -5.67
C MET A 11 -2.10 -69.50 -4.99
N LYS A 12 -2.86 -68.67 -4.26
CA LYS A 12 -4.33 -68.84 -4.14
C LYS A 12 -5.16 -67.53 -4.20
N SER A 13 -4.54 -66.36 -4.21
CA SER A 13 -5.25 -65.07 -4.25
C SER A 13 -5.33 -64.39 -5.63
N ARG A 14 -4.67 -64.94 -6.66
CA ARG A 14 -4.65 -64.35 -8.02
C ARG A 14 -5.78 -64.81 -8.97
N ILE A 15 -6.65 -65.73 -8.53
CA ILE A 15 -7.82 -66.17 -9.32
C ILE A 15 -9.13 -65.54 -8.82
N ALA A 16 -9.16 -65.02 -7.57
CA ALA A 16 -10.32 -64.28 -7.05
C ALA A 16 -10.35 -62.80 -7.46
N LEU A 17 -9.19 -62.21 -7.81
CA LEU A 17 -9.10 -60.79 -8.19
C LEU A 17 -9.36 -60.52 -9.67
N SER A 18 -9.27 -61.55 -10.53
CA SER A 18 -9.60 -61.45 -11.96
C SER A 18 -11.09 -61.72 -12.26
N LEU A 19 -11.85 -62.27 -11.30
CA LEU A 19 -13.32 -62.41 -11.42
C LEU A 19 -14.10 -61.19 -10.91
N LEU A 20 -13.53 -60.35 -10.03
CA LEU A 20 -14.14 -59.06 -9.66
C LEU A 20 -13.89 -57.96 -10.72
N PHE A 21 -12.88 -58.12 -11.57
CA PHE A 21 -12.64 -57.21 -12.69
C PHE A 21 -13.52 -57.53 -13.93
N PHE A 22 -14.19 -58.69 -13.94
CA PHE A 22 -15.09 -59.12 -15.01
C PHE A 22 -16.58 -59.00 -14.67
N LEU A 23 -16.93 -58.45 -13.49
CA LEU A 23 -18.32 -58.28 -13.03
C LEU A 23 -18.75 -56.82 -12.78
N CYS A 24 -17.94 -55.82 -13.16
CA CYS A 24 -18.38 -54.42 -13.27
C CYS A 24 -18.24 -53.84 -14.69
N VAL A 25 -18.11 -54.70 -15.70
CA VAL A 25 -18.32 -54.35 -17.13
C VAL A 25 -19.76 -54.68 -17.57
N SER A 26 -20.68 -54.82 -16.62
CA SER A 26 -22.13 -54.88 -16.86
C SER A 26 -22.88 -53.71 -16.22
N GLY A 27 -22.22 -52.55 -16.11
CA GLY A 27 -22.82 -51.27 -15.70
C GLY A 27 -22.55 -50.11 -16.68
N ILE A 28 -21.87 -50.33 -17.80
CA ILE A 28 -21.80 -49.36 -18.90
C ILE A 28 -23.05 -49.56 -19.76
N LEU A 29 -24.19 -49.10 -19.24
CA LEU A 29 -25.43 -49.02 -20.00
C LEU A 29 -26.09 -47.68 -19.66
N ASN A 30 -26.04 -46.79 -20.66
CA ASN A 30 -26.69 -45.48 -20.79
C ASN A 30 -26.04 -44.26 -20.10
N ALA A 31 -24.87 -43.82 -20.58
CA ALA A 31 -24.51 -42.41 -20.50
C ALA A 31 -25.53 -41.60 -21.31
N ARG A 32 -26.37 -40.79 -20.65
CA ARG A 32 -27.47 -40.07 -21.30
C ARG A 32 -26.98 -38.69 -21.73
N THR A 33 -27.07 -38.39 -23.03
CA THR A 33 -26.91 -37.01 -23.51
C THR A 33 -28.26 -36.32 -23.49
N LEU A 34 -28.40 -35.26 -22.69
CA LEU A 34 -29.58 -34.37 -22.70
C LEU A 34 -29.26 -33.07 -23.42
N ARG A 35 -30.09 -32.73 -24.41
CA ARG A 35 -30.06 -31.46 -25.13
C ARG A 35 -31.12 -30.52 -24.58
N ILE A 36 -30.69 -29.42 -23.98
CA ILE A 36 -31.54 -28.47 -23.26
C ILE A 36 -31.43 -27.10 -23.93
N LEU A 37 -32.54 -26.53 -24.36
CA LEU A 37 -32.62 -25.14 -24.80
C LEU A 37 -33.40 -24.32 -23.78
N ALA A 38 -32.81 -23.25 -23.23
CA ALA A 38 -33.57 -22.24 -22.50
C ALA A 38 -33.88 -21.05 -23.40
N ILE A 39 -35.17 -20.71 -23.49
CA ILE A 39 -35.64 -19.43 -24.05
C ILE A 39 -35.96 -18.55 -22.85
N GLY A 40 -35.07 -17.63 -22.53
CA GLY A 40 -35.14 -16.93 -21.25
C GLY A 40 -34.47 -15.56 -21.22
N ASN A 41 -34.01 -15.20 -20.02
CA ASN A 41 -33.43 -13.90 -19.72
C ASN A 41 -32.13 -14.03 -18.92
N SER A 42 -31.69 -12.96 -18.26
CA SER A 42 -30.46 -12.97 -17.45
C SER A 42 -30.43 -14.07 -16.38
N PHE A 43 -31.58 -14.54 -15.87
CA PHE A 43 -31.62 -15.64 -14.91
C PHE A 43 -31.34 -17.02 -15.54
N SER A 44 -31.84 -17.29 -16.75
CA SER A 44 -31.51 -18.53 -17.46
C SER A 44 -30.00 -18.67 -17.65
N ARG A 45 -29.35 -17.56 -18.02
CA ARG A 45 -27.90 -17.44 -18.14
C ARG A 45 -27.19 -17.81 -16.84
N ASP A 46 -27.65 -17.26 -15.73
CA ASP A 46 -27.07 -17.50 -14.42
C ASP A 46 -27.29 -18.98 -13.99
N ALA A 47 -28.44 -19.59 -14.30
CA ALA A 47 -28.79 -20.92 -13.81
C ALA A 47 -28.20 -22.11 -14.58
N ILE A 48 -27.95 -22.00 -15.89
CA ILE A 48 -27.60 -23.18 -16.72
C ILE A 48 -26.27 -23.07 -17.46
N GLU A 49 -25.73 -21.87 -17.66
CA GLU A 49 -24.50 -21.73 -18.45
C GLU A 49 -23.23 -22.05 -17.66
N GLN A 50 -23.35 -22.21 -16.35
CA GLN A 50 -22.26 -22.55 -15.45
C GLN A 50 -22.67 -23.76 -14.62
N ASN A 51 -21.75 -24.72 -14.46
CA ASN A 51 -21.87 -25.90 -13.61
C ASN A 51 -22.78 -27.01 -14.09
N LEU A 52 -23.85 -26.75 -14.86
CA LEU A 52 -24.80 -27.79 -15.26
C LEU A 52 -24.16 -28.86 -16.16
N HIS A 53 -23.25 -28.46 -17.06
CA HIS A 53 -22.52 -29.40 -17.91
C HIS A 53 -21.57 -30.29 -17.09
N GLU A 54 -20.84 -29.67 -16.18
CA GLU A 54 -19.87 -30.34 -15.31
C GLU A 54 -20.57 -31.26 -14.28
N LEU A 55 -21.72 -30.84 -13.74
CA LEU A 55 -22.58 -31.69 -12.92
C LEU A 55 -23.05 -32.93 -13.68
N ALA A 56 -23.46 -32.76 -14.95
CA ALA A 56 -23.85 -33.89 -15.79
C ALA A 56 -22.67 -34.86 -16.01
N LEU A 57 -21.48 -34.34 -16.35
CA LEU A 57 -20.28 -35.15 -16.52
C LEU A 57 -19.90 -35.93 -15.25
N ALA A 58 -19.90 -35.25 -14.10
CA ALA A 58 -19.61 -35.89 -12.82
C ALA A 58 -20.66 -36.94 -12.42
N GLY A 59 -21.90 -36.78 -12.90
CA GLY A 59 -22.97 -37.77 -12.78
C GLY A 59 -22.91 -38.91 -13.79
N GLY A 60 -21.93 -38.93 -14.70
CA GLY A 60 -21.80 -39.94 -15.77
C GLY A 60 -22.68 -39.69 -17.01
N ASP A 61 -23.20 -38.47 -17.17
CA ASP A 61 -24.05 -38.05 -18.29
C ASP A 61 -23.40 -36.91 -19.10
N THR A 62 -24.10 -36.37 -20.11
CA THR A 62 -23.65 -35.18 -20.84
C THR A 62 -24.80 -34.22 -21.04
N ALA A 63 -24.60 -32.93 -20.75
CA ALA A 63 -25.57 -31.88 -21.05
C ALA A 63 -25.09 -31.04 -22.25
N VAL A 64 -25.88 -30.97 -23.31
CA VAL A 64 -25.71 -29.97 -24.39
C VAL A 64 -26.68 -28.84 -24.09
N ILE A 65 -26.18 -27.62 -23.92
CA ILE A 65 -26.95 -26.51 -23.38
C ILE A 65 -26.99 -25.37 -24.39
N GLY A 66 -28.17 -25.06 -24.92
CA GLY A 66 -28.44 -23.83 -25.64
C GLY A 66 -29.12 -22.83 -24.70
N ASN A 67 -28.64 -21.59 -24.67
CA ASN A 67 -29.28 -20.51 -23.95
C ASN A 67 -29.52 -19.33 -24.89
N LEU A 68 -30.79 -19.05 -25.18
CA LEU A 68 -31.25 -17.94 -25.99
C LEU A 68 -31.84 -16.88 -25.04
N PHE A 69 -31.19 -15.73 -24.93
CA PHE A 69 -31.59 -14.73 -23.93
C PHE A 69 -31.54 -13.28 -24.39
N ILE A 70 -32.41 -12.49 -23.77
CA ILE A 70 -32.36 -11.02 -23.71
C ILE A 70 -32.45 -10.62 -22.24
N GLY A 71 -31.62 -9.67 -21.78
CA GLY A 71 -31.67 -9.20 -20.39
C GLY A 71 -33.08 -8.74 -20.00
N GLY A 72 -33.63 -9.30 -18.91
CA GLY A 72 -34.99 -8.98 -18.44
C GLY A 72 -36.14 -9.33 -19.40
N CYS A 73 -35.93 -10.21 -20.40
CA CYS A 73 -36.99 -10.57 -21.35
C CYS A 73 -38.22 -11.17 -20.66
N SER A 74 -39.40 -10.63 -20.98
CA SER A 74 -40.70 -11.13 -20.55
C SER A 74 -41.32 -12.06 -21.60
N LEU A 75 -42.32 -12.86 -21.22
CA LEU A 75 -43.08 -13.68 -22.16
C LEU A 75 -43.75 -12.84 -23.26
N GLU A 76 -44.22 -11.63 -22.92
CA GLU A 76 -44.75 -10.67 -23.90
C GLU A 76 -43.73 -10.35 -25.00
N ARG A 77 -42.49 -10.04 -24.60
CA ARG A 77 -41.43 -9.74 -25.55
C ARG A 77 -41.03 -10.97 -26.37
N HIS A 78 -41.01 -12.16 -25.78
CA HIS A 78 -40.80 -13.39 -26.53
C HIS A 78 -41.90 -13.61 -27.59
N ALA A 79 -43.17 -13.43 -27.22
CA ALA A 79 -44.30 -13.58 -28.15
C ALA A 79 -44.27 -12.53 -29.28
N GLY A 80 -43.94 -11.27 -28.96
CA GLY A 80 -43.73 -10.23 -29.96
C GLY A 80 -42.59 -10.56 -30.92
N ASN A 81 -41.46 -11.04 -30.39
CA ASN A 81 -40.32 -11.46 -31.21
C ASN A 81 -40.63 -12.67 -32.10
N ILE A 82 -41.50 -13.58 -31.67
CA ILE A 82 -42.00 -14.69 -32.51
C ILE A 82 -42.88 -14.16 -33.64
N ARG A 83 -43.81 -13.26 -33.32
CA ARG A 83 -44.74 -12.68 -34.29
C ARG A 83 -44.01 -11.91 -35.40
N ASP A 84 -42.99 -11.15 -35.00
CA ASP A 84 -42.28 -10.22 -35.88
C ASP A 84 -40.94 -10.79 -36.40
N ASP A 85 -40.67 -12.09 -36.20
CA ASP A 85 -39.44 -12.83 -36.55
C ASP A 85 -38.13 -12.09 -36.20
N ARG A 86 -38.07 -11.59 -34.96
CA ARG A 86 -37.00 -10.70 -34.51
C ARG A 86 -35.72 -11.48 -34.17
N HIS A 87 -34.61 -10.99 -34.72
CA HIS A 87 -33.27 -11.50 -34.50
C HIS A 87 -32.55 -10.72 -33.40
N ASP A 88 -33.20 -10.55 -32.25
CA ASP A 88 -32.72 -9.66 -31.18
C ASP A 88 -31.96 -10.40 -30.06
N TYR A 89 -31.79 -11.72 -30.16
CA TYR A 89 -31.22 -12.54 -29.09
C TYR A 89 -29.72 -12.74 -29.19
N VAL A 90 -29.10 -12.93 -28.02
CA VAL A 90 -27.79 -13.60 -27.91
C VAL A 90 -28.06 -15.07 -27.65
N TYR A 91 -27.43 -15.94 -28.46
CA TYR A 91 -27.50 -17.39 -28.33
C TYR A 91 -26.14 -17.95 -27.93
N ARG A 92 -26.09 -18.71 -26.85
CA ARG A 92 -24.88 -19.39 -26.39
C ARG A 92 -25.10 -20.89 -26.32
N LYS A 93 -24.17 -21.66 -26.88
CA LYS A 93 -24.21 -23.12 -26.86
C LYS A 93 -22.99 -23.70 -26.16
N ILE A 94 -23.21 -24.55 -25.17
CA ILE A 94 -22.21 -25.44 -24.58
C ILE A 94 -22.39 -26.79 -25.25
N GLY A 95 -21.38 -27.20 -26.03
CA GLY A 95 -21.40 -28.47 -26.76
C GLY A 95 -21.15 -29.66 -25.83
N ALA A 96 -21.25 -30.87 -26.39
CA ALA A 96 -20.86 -32.09 -25.68
C ALA A 96 -19.37 -32.10 -25.29
N ASP A 97 -18.55 -31.28 -25.96
CA ASP A 97 -17.14 -31.04 -25.66
C ASP A 97 -16.91 -30.05 -24.51
N GLY A 98 -17.98 -29.56 -23.87
CA GLY A 98 -17.92 -28.53 -22.83
C GLY A 98 -17.55 -27.14 -23.37
N LYS A 99 -17.28 -26.98 -24.67
CA LYS A 99 -16.87 -25.70 -25.24
C LYS A 99 -18.07 -24.82 -25.51
N ARG A 100 -17.95 -23.57 -25.07
CA ARG A 100 -18.95 -22.53 -25.25
C ARG A 100 -18.75 -21.78 -26.56
N ARG A 101 -19.84 -21.58 -27.30
CA ARG A 101 -19.90 -20.87 -28.58
C ARG A 101 -21.01 -19.82 -28.50
N GLU A 102 -20.79 -18.62 -29.03
CA GLU A 102 -21.76 -17.51 -29.00
C GLU A 102 -22.12 -17.07 -30.42
N ARG A 103 -23.41 -16.81 -30.66
CA ARG A 103 -23.94 -16.13 -31.84
C ARG A 103 -24.82 -14.96 -31.39
N LYS A 104 -24.69 -13.82 -32.07
CA LYS A 104 -25.54 -12.63 -31.85
C LYS A 104 -26.53 -12.49 -33.01
N LYS A 105 -27.60 -11.75 -32.76
CA LYS A 105 -28.68 -11.50 -33.71
C LYS A 105 -29.36 -12.80 -34.19
N VAL A 106 -29.72 -13.65 -33.23
CA VAL A 106 -30.34 -14.96 -33.49
C VAL A 106 -31.84 -14.85 -33.23
N SER A 107 -32.68 -15.52 -34.03
CA SER A 107 -34.12 -15.63 -33.78
C SER A 107 -34.47 -16.82 -32.87
N ILE A 108 -35.71 -16.90 -32.38
CA ILE A 108 -36.18 -18.12 -31.69
C ILE A 108 -36.20 -19.32 -32.66
N ALA A 109 -36.52 -19.11 -33.93
CA ALA A 109 -36.51 -20.16 -34.95
C ALA A 109 -35.13 -20.79 -35.12
N ASP A 110 -34.09 -19.95 -35.24
CA ASP A 110 -32.70 -20.39 -35.40
C ASP A 110 -32.24 -21.26 -34.23
N ALA A 111 -32.58 -20.85 -33.00
CA ALA A 111 -32.20 -21.59 -31.79
C ALA A 111 -32.94 -22.93 -31.69
N LEU A 112 -34.21 -22.99 -32.08
CA LEU A 112 -34.99 -24.23 -32.11
C LEU A 112 -34.47 -25.21 -33.18
N ALA A 113 -33.96 -24.70 -34.31
CA ALA A 113 -33.40 -25.50 -35.39
C ALA A 113 -31.94 -25.96 -35.13
N ASP A 114 -31.23 -25.34 -34.19
CA ASP A 114 -29.80 -25.57 -33.96
C ASP A 114 -29.44 -26.98 -33.45
N ASP A 115 -30.38 -27.67 -32.77
CA ASP A 115 -30.17 -29.03 -32.29
C ASP A 115 -31.49 -29.80 -32.15
N LYS A 116 -31.39 -31.12 -31.95
CA LYS A 116 -32.54 -31.97 -31.61
C LYS A 116 -32.81 -31.90 -30.11
N TRP A 117 -33.38 -30.79 -29.67
CA TRP A 117 -33.65 -30.52 -28.25
C TRP A 117 -34.55 -31.59 -27.61
N ASP A 118 -34.13 -32.08 -26.44
CA ASP A 118 -34.92 -32.97 -25.58
C ASP A 118 -35.85 -32.16 -24.67
N TYR A 119 -35.37 -30.98 -24.25
CA TYR A 119 -36.09 -30.06 -23.39
C TYR A 119 -35.99 -28.63 -23.92
N VAL A 120 -37.12 -27.92 -23.98
CA VAL A 120 -37.16 -26.46 -24.17
C VAL A 120 -37.77 -25.83 -22.93
N SER A 121 -36.99 -25.00 -22.25
CA SER A 121 -37.42 -24.29 -21.06
C SER A 121 -37.96 -22.92 -21.38
N LEU A 122 -39.07 -22.57 -20.73
CA LEU A 122 -39.70 -21.26 -20.77
C LEU A 122 -39.73 -20.68 -19.35
N GLN A 123 -39.49 -19.39 -19.24
CA GLN A 123 -39.60 -18.65 -17.98
C GLN A 123 -40.13 -17.25 -18.22
N GLN A 124 -40.71 -16.65 -17.19
CA GLN A 124 -41.06 -15.23 -17.18
C GLN A 124 -39.87 -14.38 -16.70
N ALA A 125 -39.91 -13.07 -16.95
CA ALA A 125 -39.03 -12.12 -16.27
C ALA A 125 -39.28 -12.17 -14.75
N SER A 126 -38.24 -12.20 -13.92
CA SER A 126 -38.38 -12.34 -12.45
C SER A 126 -39.37 -11.33 -11.86
N SER A 127 -39.35 -10.07 -12.33
CA SER A 127 -40.28 -9.01 -11.92
C SER A 127 -41.76 -9.31 -12.17
N PHE A 128 -42.09 -10.16 -13.15
CA PHE A 128 -43.47 -10.55 -13.48
C PHE A 128 -43.73 -12.02 -13.17
N SER A 129 -42.76 -12.74 -12.62
CA SER A 129 -42.83 -14.20 -12.55
C SER A 129 -43.86 -14.71 -11.56
N GLY A 130 -44.29 -13.89 -10.60
CA GLY A 130 -45.40 -14.19 -9.69
C GLY A 130 -46.78 -13.67 -10.15
N LEU A 131 -46.88 -13.11 -11.37
CA LEU A 131 -48.12 -12.54 -11.90
C LEU A 131 -48.69 -13.45 -12.99
N PHE A 132 -49.59 -14.38 -12.63
CA PHE A 132 -50.09 -15.39 -13.57
C PHE A 132 -50.80 -14.79 -14.80
N GLU A 133 -51.50 -13.68 -14.62
CA GLU A 133 -52.15 -12.90 -15.68
C GLU A 133 -51.17 -12.39 -16.75
N LYS A 134 -49.87 -12.33 -16.44
CA LYS A 134 -48.80 -12.00 -17.41
C LYS A 134 -48.27 -13.23 -18.16
N TYR A 135 -48.78 -14.42 -17.89
CA TYR A 135 -48.50 -15.64 -18.65
C TYR A 135 -49.61 -15.92 -19.67
N GLU A 136 -50.88 -15.79 -19.26
CA GLU A 136 -52.06 -16.20 -20.06
C GLU A 136 -52.06 -15.70 -21.52
N PRO A 137 -51.78 -14.41 -21.82
CA PRO A 137 -51.89 -13.91 -23.19
C PRO A 137 -50.81 -14.45 -24.14
N TYR A 138 -49.67 -14.90 -23.60
CA TYR A 138 -48.45 -15.12 -24.38
C TYR A 138 -48.03 -16.59 -24.42
N MET A 139 -48.24 -17.31 -23.32
CA MET A 139 -47.73 -18.66 -23.14
C MET A 139 -48.28 -19.67 -24.17
N PRO A 140 -49.59 -19.71 -24.50
CA PRO A 140 -50.12 -20.65 -25.49
C PRO A 140 -49.47 -20.49 -26.87
N GLY A 141 -49.26 -19.25 -27.30
CA GLY A 141 -48.65 -18.93 -28.60
C GLY A 141 -47.19 -19.37 -28.67
N ILE A 142 -46.40 -19.05 -27.64
CA ILE A 142 -44.99 -19.47 -27.55
C ILE A 142 -44.89 -21.00 -27.52
N MET A 143 -45.72 -21.67 -26.72
CA MET A 143 -45.71 -23.13 -26.63
C MET A 143 -46.10 -23.81 -27.94
N LYS A 144 -47.10 -23.27 -28.65
CA LYS A 144 -47.48 -23.76 -29.98
C LYS A 144 -46.30 -23.61 -30.96
N TYR A 145 -45.68 -22.43 -30.99
CA TYR A 145 -44.53 -22.14 -31.85
C TYR A 145 -43.34 -23.07 -31.62
N VAL A 146 -43.00 -23.33 -30.35
CA VAL A 146 -41.94 -24.28 -29.96
C VAL A 146 -42.29 -25.71 -30.37
N LYS A 147 -43.52 -26.17 -30.12
CA LYS A 147 -43.95 -27.54 -30.46
C LYS A 147 -43.93 -27.82 -31.96
N GLU A 148 -44.28 -26.83 -32.78
CA GLU A 148 -44.27 -26.96 -34.25
C GLU A 148 -42.84 -27.08 -34.83
N ARG A 149 -41.82 -26.62 -34.09
CA ARG A 149 -40.43 -26.49 -34.58
C ARG A 149 -39.42 -27.37 -33.84
N THR A 150 -39.90 -28.26 -32.97
CA THR A 150 -39.05 -29.19 -32.21
C THR A 150 -39.48 -30.63 -32.43
N PRO A 151 -38.60 -31.62 -32.19
CA PRO A 151 -38.98 -33.03 -32.29
C PRO A 151 -40.21 -33.35 -31.44
N LYS A 152 -41.11 -34.25 -31.89
CA LYS A 152 -42.31 -34.66 -31.12
C LYS A 152 -42.01 -35.16 -29.69
N LYS A 153 -40.80 -35.64 -29.45
CA LYS A 153 -40.32 -36.11 -28.13
C LYS A 153 -39.80 -34.98 -27.23
N CYS A 154 -39.58 -33.78 -27.76
CA CYS A 154 -39.14 -32.61 -27.02
C CYS A 154 -40.18 -32.20 -25.99
N LYS A 155 -39.75 -32.01 -24.75
CA LYS A 155 -40.62 -31.60 -23.64
C LYS A 155 -40.46 -30.11 -23.38
N ILE A 156 -41.57 -29.39 -23.36
CA ILE A 156 -41.58 -28.02 -22.82
C ILE A 156 -41.58 -28.11 -21.30
N ILE A 157 -40.71 -27.33 -20.66
CA ILE A 157 -40.59 -27.24 -19.20
C ILE A 157 -40.69 -25.79 -18.74
N LEU A 158 -41.07 -25.58 -17.48
CA LEU A 158 -41.02 -24.27 -16.85
C LEU A 158 -39.76 -24.13 -16.01
N HIS A 159 -39.07 -23.01 -16.11
CA HIS A 159 -38.00 -22.65 -15.19
C HIS A 159 -38.49 -21.58 -14.21
N GLN A 160 -38.67 -22.00 -12.96
CA GLN A 160 -39.11 -21.13 -11.88
C GLN A 160 -37.99 -20.14 -11.54
N THR A 161 -38.27 -18.84 -11.65
CA THR A 161 -37.32 -17.80 -11.26
C THR A 161 -37.20 -17.70 -9.73
N TRP A 162 -36.23 -16.92 -9.25
CA TRP A 162 -36.04 -16.67 -7.83
C TRP A 162 -36.62 -15.31 -7.39
N ALA A 163 -36.90 -15.17 -6.09
CA ALA A 163 -37.30 -13.90 -5.48
C ALA A 163 -36.07 -13.06 -5.14
N TYR A 164 -36.14 -11.75 -5.37
CA TYR A 164 -35.03 -10.83 -5.11
C TYR A 164 -34.60 -10.79 -3.64
N GLN A 165 -33.39 -10.28 -3.39
CA GLN A 165 -32.90 -10.01 -2.04
C GLN A 165 -33.87 -9.07 -1.31
N ASN A 166 -34.01 -9.26 0.00
CA ASN A 166 -34.83 -8.37 0.81
C ASN A 166 -34.35 -6.90 0.66
N GLY A 167 -35.27 -5.97 0.41
CA GLY A 167 -34.93 -4.55 0.19
C GLY A 167 -34.28 -4.20 -1.15
N ALA A 168 -34.21 -5.12 -2.13
CA ALA A 168 -33.62 -4.85 -3.44
C ALA A 168 -34.20 -3.60 -4.14
N GLY A 169 -33.33 -2.81 -4.78
CA GLY A 169 -33.70 -1.56 -5.45
C GLY A 169 -34.45 -1.71 -6.78
N ASN A 170 -34.67 -2.94 -7.27
CA ASN A 170 -35.29 -3.18 -8.58
C ASN A 170 -36.74 -2.71 -8.63
N THR A 171 -37.12 -1.95 -9.65
CA THR A 171 -38.46 -1.38 -9.80
C THR A 171 -39.56 -2.43 -9.91
N GLY A 172 -39.25 -3.63 -10.40
CA GLY A 172 -40.19 -4.75 -10.46
C GLY A 172 -40.54 -5.34 -9.10
N PHE A 173 -39.74 -5.08 -8.05
CA PHE A 173 -40.00 -5.63 -6.72
C PHE A 173 -41.25 -4.99 -6.06
N ARG A 174 -41.67 -3.81 -6.53
CA ARG A 174 -42.86 -3.09 -6.05
C ARG A 174 -44.16 -3.89 -6.23
N TYR A 175 -44.23 -4.81 -7.19
CA TYR A 175 -45.41 -5.67 -7.37
C TYR A 175 -45.64 -6.62 -6.18
N TYR A 176 -44.62 -6.77 -5.33
CA TYR A 176 -44.62 -7.64 -4.16
C TYR A 176 -44.37 -6.84 -2.88
N ASP A 177 -44.67 -5.54 -2.86
CA ASP A 177 -44.42 -4.63 -1.74
C ASP A 177 -42.96 -4.61 -1.26
N ARG A 178 -42.02 -4.96 -2.16
CA ARG A 178 -40.60 -5.16 -1.83
C ARG A 178 -40.35 -6.23 -0.75
N ASP A 179 -41.28 -7.19 -0.62
CA ASP A 179 -41.19 -8.32 0.29
C ASP A 179 -40.73 -9.58 -0.48
N GLN A 180 -39.59 -10.12 -0.06
CA GLN A 180 -38.98 -11.28 -0.68
C GLN A 180 -39.88 -12.52 -0.61
N LEU A 181 -40.48 -12.78 0.56
CA LEU A 181 -41.24 -13.99 0.79
C LEU A 181 -42.58 -13.95 0.04
N LYS A 182 -43.19 -12.77 -0.05
CA LYS A 182 -44.37 -12.50 -0.88
C LYS A 182 -44.07 -12.75 -2.35
N MET A 183 -42.94 -12.24 -2.85
CA MET A 183 -42.48 -12.50 -4.22
C MET A 183 -42.25 -13.99 -4.46
N TYR A 184 -41.56 -14.68 -3.56
CA TYR A 184 -41.29 -16.11 -3.68
C TYR A 184 -42.58 -16.93 -3.77
N ARG A 185 -43.52 -16.73 -2.82
CA ARG A 185 -44.81 -17.44 -2.81
C ARG A 185 -45.60 -17.19 -4.08
N ALA A 186 -45.67 -15.96 -4.55
CA ALA A 186 -46.34 -15.61 -5.80
C ALA A 186 -45.71 -16.30 -7.02
N ILE A 187 -44.38 -16.37 -7.09
CA ILE A 187 -43.65 -17.07 -8.17
C ILE A 187 -43.98 -18.56 -8.20
N VAL A 188 -43.96 -19.22 -7.03
CA VAL A 188 -44.31 -20.64 -6.90
C VAL A 188 -45.75 -20.88 -7.35
N GLU A 189 -46.70 -20.08 -6.85
CA GLU A 189 -48.11 -20.18 -7.20
C GLU A 189 -48.35 -20.00 -8.70
N ALA A 190 -47.79 -18.94 -9.30
CA ALA A 190 -47.94 -18.66 -10.72
C ALA A 190 -47.34 -19.77 -11.60
N ASN A 191 -46.16 -20.29 -11.26
CA ASN A 191 -45.55 -21.41 -12.00
C ASN A 191 -46.38 -22.69 -11.89
N ASN A 192 -46.93 -23.00 -10.71
CA ASN A 192 -47.80 -24.16 -10.52
C ASN A 192 -49.13 -24.03 -11.26
N ARG A 193 -49.73 -22.84 -11.23
CA ARG A 193 -50.94 -22.53 -12.00
C ARG A 193 -50.66 -22.64 -13.50
N ALA A 194 -49.53 -22.14 -13.98
CA ALA A 194 -49.08 -22.29 -15.37
C ALA A 194 -48.89 -23.75 -15.76
N ALA A 195 -48.21 -24.53 -14.93
CA ALA A 195 -47.97 -25.94 -15.17
C ALA A 195 -49.28 -26.72 -15.32
N ARG A 196 -50.25 -26.50 -14.42
CA ARG A 196 -51.58 -27.11 -14.48
C ARG A 196 -52.38 -26.66 -15.70
N THR A 197 -52.44 -25.36 -15.96
CA THR A 197 -53.24 -24.76 -17.03
C THR A 197 -52.81 -25.29 -18.41
N TRP A 198 -51.50 -25.38 -18.65
CA TRP A 198 -50.96 -25.81 -19.95
C TRP A 198 -50.43 -27.24 -19.97
N LYS A 199 -50.74 -28.04 -18.95
CA LYS A 199 -50.34 -29.45 -18.81
C LYS A 199 -48.83 -29.66 -18.97
N ILE A 200 -48.02 -28.74 -18.45
CA ILE A 200 -46.56 -28.85 -18.43
C ILE A 200 -46.16 -29.74 -17.27
N LYS A 201 -45.57 -30.91 -17.57
CA LYS A 201 -45.26 -31.95 -16.58
C LYS A 201 -44.03 -31.66 -15.71
N THR A 202 -43.21 -30.68 -16.09
CA THR A 202 -41.91 -30.44 -15.44
C THR A 202 -41.72 -28.96 -15.18
N VAL A 203 -41.57 -28.62 -13.90
CA VAL A 203 -41.11 -27.32 -13.40
C VAL A 203 -39.75 -27.54 -12.75
N VAL A 204 -38.75 -26.76 -13.14
CA VAL A 204 -37.43 -26.75 -12.49
C VAL A 204 -37.47 -25.74 -11.33
N PRO A 205 -37.37 -26.19 -10.07
CA PRO A 205 -37.66 -25.36 -8.90
C PRO A 205 -36.42 -24.56 -8.44
N SER A 206 -35.78 -23.82 -9.35
CA SER A 206 -34.58 -23.04 -9.01
C SER A 206 -34.88 -21.95 -7.98
N GLY A 207 -36.05 -21.31 -8.04
CA GLY A 207 -36.47 -20.32 -7.04
C GLY A 207 -36.57 -20.90 -5.63
N THR A 208 -37.19 -22.08 -5.51
CA THR A 208 -37.29 -22.83 -4.25
C THR A 208 -35.91 -23.28 -3.76
N ALA A 209 -35.02 -23.73 -4.64
CA ALA A 209 -33.65 -24.10 -4.25
C ALA A 209 -32.89 -22.91 -3.64
N ILE A 210 -33.00 -21.72 -4.24
CA ILE A 210 -32.41 -20.51 -3.67
C ILE A 210 -33.09 -20.15 -2.34
N GLN A 211 -34.42 -20.26 -2.24
CA GLN A 211 -35.12 -19.96 -0.99
C GLN A 211 -34.77 -20.94 0.14
N ASN A 212 -34.52 -22.22 -0.16
CA ASN A 212 -34.02 -23.21 0.79
C ASN A 212 -32.60 -22.85 1.26
N ALA A 213 -31.69 -22.54 0.34
CA ALA A 213 -30.31 -22.19 0.68
C ALA A 213 -30.23 -20.93 1.57
N ARG A 214 -31.17 -19.98 1.40
CA ARG A 214 -31.28 -18.78 2.26
C ARG A 214 -31.50 -19.08 3.74
N THR A 215 -32.12 -20.21 4.07
CA THR A 215 -32.39 -20.60 5.46
C THR A 215 -31.15 -21.14 6.19
N SER A 216 -30.08 -21.43 5.46
CA SER A 216 -28.80 -21.88 6.01
C SER A 216 -27.90 -20.70 6.40
N PHE A 217 -26.67 -20.98 6.84
CA PHE A 217 -25.64 -19.98 7.08
C PHE A 217 -25.24 -19.14 5.84
N ILE A 218 -25.62 -19.56 4.63
CA ILE A 218 -25.39 -18.78 3.40
C ILE A 218 -26.20 -17.46 3.45
N GLY A 219 -27.40 -17.48 4.04
CA GLY A 219 -28.29 -16.32 4.07
C GLY A 219 -28.64 -15.81 2.67
N ASP A 220 -28.84 -14.50 2.52
CA ASP A 220 -29.17 -13.88 1.22
C ASP A 220 -27.93 -13.63 0.33
N ASN A 221 -26.74 -14.11 0.72
CA ASN A 221 -25.44 -13.87 0.06
C ASN A 221 -25.22 -14.73 -1.20
N MET A 222 -26.26 -14.89 -2.03
CA MET A 222 -26.23 -15.68 -3.29
C MET A 222 -26.42 -14.79 -4.52
N ASN A 223 -26.21 -13.49 -4.36
CA ASN A 223 -26.52 -12.49 -5.35
C ASN A 223 -25.42 -11.42 -5.44
N ARG A 224 -25.36 -10.71 -6.57
CA ARG A 224 -24.32 -9.69 -6.83
C ARG A 224 -24.81 -8.24 -6.76
N ASP A 225 -26.12 -8.03 -6.87
CA ASP A 225 -26.74 -6.71 -7.00
C ASP A 225 -28.19 -6.65 -6.47
N GLY A 226 -28.59 -7.67 -5.71
CA GLY A 226 -29.92 -7.87 -5.15
C GLY A 226 -30.91 -8.61 -6.07
N TYR A 227 -30.63 -8.76 -7.37
CA TYR A 227 -31.58 -9.34 -8.32
C TYR A 227 -30.95 -10.20 -9.43
N HIS A 228 -29.64 -10.38 -9.42
CA HIS A 228 -28.94 -11.44 -10.13
C HIS A 228 -28.09 -12.33 -9.22
N LEU A 229 -27.97 -13.61 -9.57
CA LEU A 229 -27.16 -14.56 -8.80
C LEU A 229 -25.66 -14.22 -8.90
N ASP A 230 -24.91 -14.48 -7.83
CA ASP A 230 -23.46 -14.35 -7.79
C ASP A 230 -22.76 -15.36 -8.71
N TYR A 231 -21.43 -15.29 -8.87
CA TYR A 231 -20.71 -16.23 -9.72
C TYR A 231 -20.37 -17.57 -9.03
N GLY A 232 -20.69 -17.73 -7.74
CA GLY A 232 -20.43 -18.91 -6.94
C GLY A 232 -21.70 -19.64 -6.50
N HIS A 233 -22.24 -19.25 -5.35
CA HIS A 233 -23.21 -20.04 -4.56
C HIS A 233 -24.57 -20.17 -5.25
N GLY A 234 -25.14 -19.04 -5.67
CA GLY A 234 -26.45 -18.95 -6.25
C GLY A 234 -26.54 -19.70 -7.58
N ARG A 235 -25.58 -19.49 -8.48
CA ARG A 235 -25.54 -20.19 -9.78
C ARG A 235 -25.36 -21.69 -9.62
N PHE A 236 -24.47 -22.12 -8.71
CA PHE A 236 -24.28 -23.53 -8.44
C PHE A 236 -25.54 -24.18 -7.85
N THR A 237 -26.24 -23.50 -6.94
CA THR A 237 -27.50 -23.96 -6.34
C THR A 237 -28.60 -24.12 -7.41
N ALA A 238 -28.73 -23.13 -8.31
CA ALA A 238 -29.67 -23.21 -9.41
C ALA A 238 -29.34 -24.36 -10.38
N ALA A 239 -28.06 -24.53 -10.73
CA ALA A 239 -27.59 -25.62 -11.61
C ALA A 239 -27.83 -27.00 -10.98
N CYS A 240 -27.66 -27.16 -9.66
CA CYS A 240 -27.98 -28.40 -8.95
C CYS A 240 -29.46 -28.77 -9.10
N ALA A 241 -30.37 -27.80 -8.99
CA ALA A 241 -31.81 -28.02 -9.16
C ALA A 241 -32.16 -28.45 -10.60
N TRP A 242 -31.48 -27.88 -11.59
CA TRP A 242 -31.59 -28.29 -12.99
C TRP A 242 -31.10 -29.72 -13.22
N TYR A 243 -29.93 -30.06 -12.68
CA TYR A 243 -29.35 -31.38 -12.79
C TYR A 243 -30.30 -32.46 -12.22
N GLU A 244 -30.70 -32.32 -10.95
CA GLU A 244 -31.53 -33.34 -10.31
C GLU A 244 -32.89 -33.48 -11.00
N LYS A 245 -33.50 -32.36 -11.40
CA LYS A 245 -34.83 -32.39 -12.01
C LYS A 245 -34.84 -33.06 -13.38
N LEU A 246 -33.82 -32.84 -14.21
CA LEU A 246 -33.80 -33.32 -15.60
C LEU A 246 -33.14 -34.69 -15.76
N PHE A 247 -32.07 -34.93 -15.01
CA PHE A 247 -31.36 -36.21 -15.05
C PHE A 247 -31.98 -37.24 -14.11
N GLY A 248 -32.78 -36.82 -13.13
CA GLY A 248 -33.45 -37.71 -12.18
C GLY A 248 -32.48 -38.41 -11.23
N LYS A 249 -31.32 -37.79 -11.00
CA LYS A 249 -30.25 -38.28 -10.12
C LYS A 249 -30.14 -37.36 -8.92
N ASP A 250 -30.10 -37.94 -7.73
CA ASP A 250 -29.89 -37.23 -6.47
C ASP A 250 -28.59 -36.40 -6.55
N VAL A 251 -28.72 -35.07 -6.50
CA VAL A 251 -27.56 -34.18 -6.62
C VAL A 251 -26.68 -34.22 -5.40
N THR A 252 -27.18 -34.65 -4.23
CA THR A 252 -26.37 -34.76 -3.00
C THR A 252 -25.28 -35.82 -3.11
N LEU A 253 -25.45 -36.79 -4.02
CA LEU A 253 -24.46 -37.82 -4.35
C LEU A 253 -23.44 -37.36 -5.41
N ASN A 254 -23.64 -36.18 -6.01
CA ASN A 254 -22.74 -35.64 -7.02
C ASN A 254 -21.51 -34.99 -6.36
N THR A 255 -20.32 -35.46 -6.73
CA THR A 255 -19.05 -35.01 -6.14
C THR A 255 -18.50 -33.72 -6.74
N TYR A 256 -19.09 -33.21 -7.83
CA TYR A 256 -18.65 -31.96 -8.43
C TYR A 256 -18.95 -30.76 -7.52
N ALA A 257 -17.97 -29.88 -7.42
CA ALA A 257 -18.10 -28.53 -6.90
C ALA A 257 -17.22 -27.59 -7.74
N PRO A 258 -17.61 -26.31 -7.93
CA PRO A 258 -16.79 -25.34 -8.62
C PRO A 258 -15.44 -25.14 -7.91
N ALA A 259 -14.39 -24.89 -8.67
CA ALA A 259 -13.04 -24.67 -8.11
C ALA A 259 -13.05 -23.51 -7.09
N GLY A 260 -12.48 -23.75 -5.91
CA GLY A 260 -12.43 -22.77 -4.82
C GLY A 260 -13.71 -22.64 -3.98
N MET A 261 -14.75 -23.43 -4.26
CA MET A 261 -15.96 -23.43 -3.44
C MET A 261 -15.74 -24.21 -2.13
N ASN A 262 -16.11 -23.58 -1.01
CA ASN A 262 -16.11 -24.21 0.32
C ASN A 262 -17.03 -25.45 0.33
N SER A 263 -16.57 -26.53 0.98
CA SER A 263 -17.23 -27.84 0.92
C SER A 263 -18.61 -27.86 1.57
N GLU A 264 -18.79 -27.07 2.64
CA GLU A 264 -20.02 -26.91 3.37
C GLU A 264 -21.04 -26.10 2.55
N ILE A 265 -20.59 -25.06 1.84
CA ILE A 265 -21.45 -24.30 0.92
C ILE A 265 -21.91 -25.18 -0.24
N ALA A 266 -21.01 -25.97 -0.83
CA ALA A 266 -21.37 -26.91 -1.88
C ALA A 266 -22.38 -27.96 -1.38
N ALA A 267 -22.24 -28.43 -0.14
CA ALA A 267 -23.19 -29.34 0.49
C ALA A 267 -24.57 -28.69 0.72
N VAL A 268 -24.62 -27.44 1.20
CA VAL A 268 -25.86 -26.69 1.33
C VAL A 268 -26.51 -26.48 -0.02
N ALA A 269 -25.78 -26.06 -1.05
CA ALA A 269 -26.32 -25.83 -2.40
C ALA A 269 -26.96 -27.10 -2.98
N ARG A 270 -26.26 -28.24 -2.86
CA ARG A 270 -26.79 -29.55 -3.28
C ARG A 270 -28.02 -29.94 -2.46
N ARG A 271 -27.97 -29.80 -1.14
CA ARG A 271 -29.10 -30.16 -0.27
C ARG A 271 -30.32 -29.27 -0.53
N ALA A 272 -30.12 -27.96 -0.69
CA ALA A 272 -31.16 -27.00 -0.99
C ALA A 272 -31.85 -27.32 -2.32
N ALA A 273 -31.08 -27.69 -3.35
CA ALA A 273 -31.61 -28.16 -4.63
C ALA A 273 -32.37 -29.48 -4.51
N HIS A 274 -31.83 -30.47 -3.81
CA HIS A 274 -32.50 -31.75 -3.56
C HIS A 274 -33.85 -31.58 -2.86
N GLU A 275 -33.87 -30.81 -1.78
CA GLU A 275 -35.09 -30.49 -1.04
C GLU A 275 -36.10 -29.71 -1.90
N ALA A 276 -35.62 -28.84 -2.79
CA ALA A 276 -36.49 -28.14 -3.73
C ALA A 276 -37.08 -29.06 -4.80
N VAL A 277 -36.37 -30.11 -5.23
CA VAL A 277 -36.93 -31.10 -6.16
C VAL A 277 -37.95 -32.00 -5.46
N ALA A 278 -37.68 -32.39 -4.21
CA ALA A 278 -38.59 -33.20 -3.39
C ALA A 278 -39.84 -32.42 -2.94
N ARG A 279 -39.66 -31.16 -2.56
CA ARG A 279 -40.71 -30.25 -2.05
C ARG A 279 -40.68 -28.92 -2.81
N PRO A 280 -41.13 -28.90 -4.07
CA PRO A 280 -41.03 -27.70 -4.94
C PRO A 280 -41.86 -26.51 -4.46
N ASP A 281 -42.85 -26.75 -3.58
CA ASP A 281 -43.82 -25.76 -3.13
C ASP A 281 -43.54 -25.24 -1.71
N GLY A 282 -42.48 -25.71 -1.05
CA GLY A 282 -42.20 -25.43 0.35
C GLY A 282 -40.75 -24.99 0.59
N ILE A 283 -40.56 -24.08 1.55
CA ILE A 283 -39.23 -23.72 2.04
C ILE A 283 -38.82 -24.77 3.06
N THR A 284 -37.70 -25.45 2.81
CA THR A 284 -37.07 -26.35 3.76
C THR A 284 -36.05 -25.59 4.58
N ASP A 285 -36.16 -25.67 5.90
CA ASP A 285 -35.20 -25.05 6.82
C ASP A 285 -33.88 -25.85 6.89
N LEU A 286 -32.80 -25.20 6.47
CA LEU A 286 -31.43 -25.70 6.46
C LEU A 286 -30.56 -25.04 7.54
N SER A 287 -31.16 -24.32 8.50
CA SER A 287 -30.46 -23.66 9.62
C SER A 287 -29.64 -24.64 10.48
N HIS A 288 -30.02 -25.92 10.49
CA HIS A 288 -29.30 -27.00 11.16
C HIS A 288 -27.94 -27.34 10.50
N ILE A 289 -27.76 -27.00 9.22
CA ILE A 289 -26.47 -27.11 8.54
C ILE A 289 -25.68 -25.86 8.93
N ARG A 290 -24.80 -25.97 9.93
CA ARG A 290 -23.91 -24.87 10.36
C ARG A 290 -22.58 -24.97 9.64
N ALA A 291 -22.02 -23.83 9.21
CA ALA A 291 -20.59 -23.77 8.96
C ALA A 291 -19.87 -23.98 10.29
N LYS A 292 -18.93 -24.93 10.37
CA LYS A 292 -18.13 -25.17 11.58
C LYS A 292 -17.26 -23.96 11.95
N THR A 293 -17.00 -23.08 11.00
CA THR A 293 -16.21 -21.85 11.13
C THR A 293 -16.91 -20.72 10.37
N PRO A 294 -17.11 -19.53 10.96
CA PRO A 294 -17.64 -18.37 10.23
C PRO A 294 -16.79 -18.06 8.99
N LEU A 295 -17.43 -17.65 7.88
CA LEU A 295 -16.75 -17.49 6.59
C LEU A 295 -15.57 -16.51 6.67
N TYR A 296 -15.69 -15.41 7.43
CA TYR A 296 -14.59 -14.47 7.63
C TYR A 296 -13.39 -15.03 8.41
N LYS A 297 -13.56 -16.15 9.13
CA LYS A 297 -12.48 -16.87 9.84
C LYS A 297 -11.87 -17.99 9.00
N ASP A 298 -12.43 -18.31 7.84
CA ASP A 298 -11.89 -19.35 6.95
C ASP A 298 -10.81 -18.75 6.03
N LYS A 299 -9.55 -19.06 6.34
CA LYS A 299 -8.39 -18.59 5.56
C LYS A 299 -8.33 -19.09 4.11
N SER A 300 -9.10 -20.12 3.75
CA SER A 300 -9.18 -20.62 2.38
C SER A 300 -10.01 -19.70 1.47
N VAL A 301 -10.81 -18.81 2.06
CA VAL A 301 -11.68 -17.87 1.37
C VAL A 301 -10.90 -16.60 1.02
N PRO A 302 -11.07 -16.04 -0.19
CA PRO A 302 -10.46 -14.75 -0.57
C PRO A 302 -10.75 -13.63 0.45
N ALA A 303 -9.73 -12.81 0.74
CA ALA A 303 -9.81 -11.76 1.77
C ALA A 303 -11.02 -10.83 1.60
N GLU A 304 -11.34 -10.39 0.38
CA GLU A 304 -12.49 -9.50 0.13
C GLU A 304 -13.83 -10.14 0.51
N ILE A 305 -14.00 -11.44 0.24
CA ILE A 305 -15.23 -12.17 0.61
C ILE A 305 -15.32 -12.30 2.13
N ARG A 306 -14.18 -12.53 2.81
CA ARG A 306 -14.10 -12.55 4.27
C ARG A 306 -14.48 -11.20 4.86
N VAL A 307 -14.00 -10.10 4.27
CA VAL A 307 -14.31 -8.74 4.69
C VAL A 307 -15.80 -8.42 4.51
N ASP A 308 -16.37 -8.67 3.35
CA ASP A 308 -17.79 -8.39 3.10
C ASP A 308 -18.71 -9.24 4.00
N ASN A 309 -18.34 -10.49 4.26
CA ASN A 309 -19.06 -11.32 5.23
C ASN A 309 -18.99 -10.75 6.64
N LEU A 310 -17.79 -10.37 7.11
CA LEU A 310 -17.62 -9.79 8.44
C LEU A 310 -18.40 -8.48 8.57
N LEU A 311 -18.28 -7.59 7.58
CA LEU A 311 -18.95 -6.29 7.57
C LEU A 311 -20.49 -6.43 7.67
N GLY A 312 -21.07 -7.41 6.96
CA GLY A 312 -22.50 -7.71 7.03
C GLY A 312 -22.97 -8.29 8.37
N LEU A 313 -22.04 -8.75 9.23
CA LEU A 313 -22.34 -9.24 10.58
C LEU A 313 -22.20 -8.15 11.65
N MET A 314 -21.56 -7.02 11.35
CA MET A 314 -21.23 -5.98 12.33
C MET A 314 -22.41 -5.05 12.62
N THR A 315 -22.56 -4.65 13.88
CA THR A 315 -23.42 -3.53 14.28
C THR A 315 -22.77 -2.19 13.90
N LEU A 316 -23.55 -1.10 13.92
CA LEU A 316 -23.00 0.24 13.70
C LEU A 316 -21.91 0.60 14.72
N ASP A 317 -22.10 0.26 15.99
CA ASP A 317 -21.12 0.56 17.04
C ASP A 317 -19.82 -0.21 16.85
N GLU A 318 -19.88 -1.49 16.47
CA GLU A 318 -18.70 -2.29 16.14
C GLU A 318 -17.97 -1.72 14.91
N LYS A 319 -18.72 -1.24 13.90
CA LYS A 319 -18.16 -0.56 12.72
C LYS A 319 -17.42 0.71 13.14
N ILE A 320 -18.05 1.56 13.96
CA ILE A 320 -17.43 2.80 14.46
C ILE A 320 -16.17 2.48 15.25
N MET A 321 -16.17 1.45 16.11
CA MET A 321 -14.97 1.15 16.89
C MET A 321 -13.78 0.70 16.04
N GLN A 322 -14.01 0.08 14.88
CA GLN A 322 -12.95 -0.25 13.93
C GLN A 322 -12.27 0.98 13.31
N LEU A 323 -12.89 2.16 13.39
CA LEU A 323 -12.38 3.43 12.86
C LEU A 323 -11.63 4.26 13.91
N ASN A 324 -11.33 3.72 15.08
CA ASN A 324 -10.66 4.46 16.17
C ASN A 324 -9.30 3.85 16.50
N GLN A 325 -8.34 4.73 16.81
CA GLN A 325 -7.02 4.39 17.29
C GLN A 325 -6.71 5.10 18.61
N TYR A 326 -6.51 4.32 19.68
CA TYR A 326 -6.09 4.80 21.01
C TYR A 326 -4.62 4.49 21.27
N THR A 327 -4.10 4.77 22.46
CA THR A 327 -2.78 4.32 22.91
C THR A 327 -2.88 3.06 23.76
N LEU A 328 -1.83 2.23 23.70
CA LEU A 328 -1.55 1.17 24.67
C LEU A 328 -0.19 1.46 25.32
N GLY A 329 -0.21 1.61 26.64
CA GLY A 329 0.91 2.17 27.40
C GLY A 329 0.92 3.71 27.38
N ARG A 330 1.90 4.29 28.08
CA ARG A 330 2.06 5.74 28.21
C ARG A 330 2.82 6.32 27.02
N ASN A 331 2.31 7.40 26.42
CA ASN A 331 3.07 8.15 25.42
C ASN A 331 3.94 9.20 26.11
N ASN A 332 5.26 9.02 26.02
CA ASN A 332 6.25 9.96 26.58
C ASN A 332 6.79 10.95 25.53
N ASN A 333 6.30 10.92 24.28
CA ASN A 333 6.65 11.92 23.27
C ASN A 333 6.18 13.30 23.76
N ALA A 334 7.12 14.26 23.85
CA ALA A 334 6.87 15.59 24.40
C ALA A 334 5.78 16.39 23.66
N ASN A 335 5.57 16.13 22.38
CA ASN A 335 4.54 16.83 21.59
C ASN A 335 3.14 16.24 21.79
N ASN A 336 3.07 14.97 22.20
CA ASN A 336 1.84 14.18 22.24
C ASN A 336 1.71 13.42 23.56
N VAL A 337 2.14 14.02 24.67
CA VAL A 337 2.15 13.38 25.99
C VAL A 337 0.73 12.92 26.33
N GLY A 338 0.59 11.63 26.56
CA GLY A 338 -0.68 10.99 26.85
C GLY A 338 -0.53 10.03 28.03
N GLU A 339 -1.43 10.15 28.99
CA GLU A 339 -1.55 9.16 30.07
C GLU A 339 -2.05 7.83 29.51
N GLU A 340 -1.79 6.75 30.24
CA GLU A 340 -2.24 5.43 29.87
C GLU A 340 -3.78 5.39 29.77
N VAL A 341 -4.31 4.91 28.65
CA VAL A 341 -5.74 4.72 28.47
C VAL A 341 -6.15 3.47 29.26
N VAL A 342 -6.76 3.66 30.43
CA VAL A 342 -7.07 2.57 31.37
C VAL A 342 -8.17 1.63 30.84
N ASN A 343 -9.18 2.16 30.14
CA ASN A 343 -10.37 1.41 29.71
C ASN A 343 -10.43 1.27 28.18
N ILE A 344 -9.51 0.49 27.61
CA ILE A 344 -9.53 0.19 26.16
C ILE A 344 -10.67 -0.81 25.84
N PRO A 345 -11.60 -0.47 24.93
CA PRO A 345 -12.65 -1.38 24.48
C PRO A 345 -12.10 -2.61 23.76
N ALA A 346 -12.76 -3.77 23.88
CA ALA A 346 -12.35 -4.99 23.19
C ALA A 346 -12.54 -4.88 21.67
N GLU A 347 -13.49 -4.07 21.22
CA GLU A 347 -13.85 -3.83 19.83
C GLU A 347 -12.94 -2.82 19.11
N ILE A 348 -11.93 -2.25 19.79
CA ILE A 348 -11.08 -1.19 19.25
C ILE A 348 -10.41 -1.59 17.92
N GLY A 349 -10.42 -0.67 16.96
CA GLY A 349 -9.82 -0.87 15.63
C GLY A 349 -8.32 -0.98 15.68
N SER A 350 -7.67 -0.03 16.34
CA SER A 350 -6.22 0.08 16.38
C SER A 350 -5.71 0.64 17.71
N LEU A 351 -4.44 0.35 18.02
CA LEU A 351 -3.73 0.95 19.14
C LEU A 351 -2.34 1.40 18.69
N ILE A 352 -1.89 2.57 19.17
CA ILE A 352 -0.48 2.97 19.13
C ILE A 352 0.21 2.26 20.29
N TYR A 353 1.23 1.47 19.99
CA TYR A 353 1.87 0.58 20.94
C TYR A 353 3.30 1.02 21.23
N PHE A 354 3.52 1.59 22.41
CA PHE A 354 4.79 2.24 22.81
C PHE A 354 5.76 1.32 23.56
N ASP A 355 5.49 0.02 23.63
CA ASP A 355 6.34 -0.94 24.33
C ASP A 355 6.96 -1.94 23.34
N THR A 356 7.87 -2.78 23.82
CA THR A 356 8.51 -3.86 23.06
C THR A 356 8.15 -5.25 23.57
N ASP A 357 7.35 -5.35 24.64
CA ASP A 357 6.88 -6.57 25.31
C ASP A 357 5.72 -7.29 24.57
N PRO A 358 5.98 -8.44 23.91
CA PRO A 358 4.95 -9.22 23.25
C PRO A 358 3.83 -9.68 24.19
N ALA A 359 4.10 -9.83 25.50
CA ALA A 359 3.10 -10.29 26.46
C ALA A 359 2.01 -9.23 26.69
N LEU A 360 2.39 -7.97 26.92
CA LEU A 360 1.46 -6.83 27.02
C LEU A 360 0.58 -6.72 25.78
N ARG A 361 1.19 -6.71 24.59
CA ARG A 361 0.48 -6.64 23.31
C ARG A 361 -0.48 -7.83 23.14
N ASN A 362 -0.02 -9.04 23.42
CA ASN A 362 -0.83 -10.25 23.27
C ASN A 362 -1.98 -10.33 24.29
N ALA A 363 -1.83 -9.76 25.48
CA ALA A 363 -2.92 -9.64 26.44
C ALA A 363 -4.05 -8.77 25.86
N MET A 364 -3.72 -7.62 25.28
CA MET A 364 -4.71 -6.78 24.62
C MET A 364 -5.33 -7.46 23.39
N GLN A 365 -4.51 -8.15 22.58
CA GLN A 365 -5.03 -8.88 21.42
C GLN A 365 -5.97 -10.02 21.82
N ARG A 366 -5.68 -10.76 22.92
CA ARG A 366 -6.59 -11.79 23.45
C ARG A 366 -7.94 -11.20 23.85
N ARG A 367 -7.95 -10.05 24.53
CA ARG A 367 -9.21 -9.37 24.88
C ARG A 367 -10.05 -9.08 23.64
N ALA A 368 -9.45 -8.53 22.58
CA ALA A 368 -10.17 -8.30 21.33
C ALA A 368 -10.68 -9.60 20.67
N MET A 369 -9.90 -10.67 20.71
CA MET A 369 -10.25 -11.95 20.09
C MET A 369 -11.30 -12.77 20.86
N GLU A 370 -11.28 -12.70 22.20
CA GLU A 370 -12.03 -13.60 23.10
C GLU A 370 -13.19 -12.89 23.82
N GLU A 371 -13.07 -11.60 24.10
CA GLU A 371 -14.08 -10.83 24.85
C GLU A 371 -15.01 -10.02 23.92
N SER A 372 -14.62 -9.75 22.67
CA SER A 372 -15.51 -9.11 21.69
C SER A 372 -16.39 -10.14 20.96
N ARG A 373 -17.60 -9.72 20.56
CA ARG A 373 -18.59 -10.61 19.93
C ARG A 373 -18.10 -11.30 18.65
N LEU A 374 -17.34 -10.58 17.82
CA LEU A 374 -16.86 -11.05 16.52
C LEU A 374 -15.41 -11.51 16.52
N GLY A 375 -14.64 -11.25 17.59
CA GLY A 375 -13.22 -11.59 17.67
C GLY A 375 -12.41 -10.95 16.55
N ILE A 376 -12.56 -9.63 16.37
CA ILE A 376 -11.84 -8.86 15.35
C ILE A 376 -10.50 -8.42 15.96
N PRO A 377 -9.34 -8.75 15.36
CA PRO A 377 -8.04 -8.40 15.92
C PRO A 377 -7.80 -6.89 15.87
N VAL A 378 -7.06 -6.37 16.84
CA VAL A 378 -6.49 -5.01 16.84
C VAL A 378 -5.28 -4.97 15.90
N ILE A 379 -5.10 -3.85 15.19
CA ILE A 379 -3.86 -3.53 14.48
C ILE A 379 -3.01 -2.57 15.34
N PHE A 380 -1.75 -2.93 15.59
CA PHE A 380 -0.86 -2.15 16.45
C PHE A 380 0.11 -1.29 15.62
N GLY A 381 0.01 0.04 15.79
CA GLY A 381 0.81 1.06 15.09
C GLY A 381 1.97 1.60 15.94
N TYR A 382 3.07 2.01 15.31
CA TYR A 382 4.17 2.72 15.99
C TYR A 382 5.04 3.54 15.02
N ASP A 383 5.73 4.57 15.52
CA ASP A 383 6.70 5.37 14.77
C ASP A 383 8.08 4.69 14.69
N ALA A 384 8.22 3.71 13.79
CA ALA A 384 9.53 3.14 13.43
C ALA A 384 10.09 3.83 12.16
N ILE A 385 10.64 5.05 12.36
CA ILE A 385 10.99 5.99 11.27
C ILE A 385 12.31 5.61 10.60
N HIS A 386 13.41 5.64 11.33
CA HIS A 386 14.76 5.30 10.84
C HIS A 386 15.39 4.18 11.66
N GLY A 387 14.56 3.29 12.21
CA GLY A 387 14.98 2.17 13.04
C GLY A 387 13.92 1.79 14.03
N PHE A 388 14.22 0.78 14.86
CA PHE A 388 13.40 0.41 16.00
C PHE A 388 14.26 0.34 17.26
N ARG A 389 14.99 -0.76 17.49
CA ARG A 389 16.05 -0.84 18.52
C ARG A 389 17.41 -0.58 17.88
N THR A 390 17.64 -1.16 16.71
CA THR A 390 18.74 -0.81 15.82
C THR A 390 18.40 0.50 15.11
N VAL A 391 18.96 1.62 15.57
CA VAL A 391 18.72 2.96 15.01
C VAL A 391 19.78 3.30 13.95
N TYR A 392 19.32 3.67 12.76
CA TYR A 392 20.11 4.05 11.60
C TYR A 392 20.28 5.59 11.53
N PRO A 393 21.02 6.14 10.56
CA PRO A 393 21.00 7.58 10.33
C PRO A 393 19.58 8.10 10.08
N ILE A 394 19.29 9.33 10.49
CA ILE A 394 18.02 10.01 10.14
C ILE A 394 17.78 9.97 8.62
N SER A 395 16.51 9.96 8.18
CA SER A 395 16.15 9.79 6.76
C SER A 395 16.87 10.75 5.81
N LEU A 396 17.10 12.00 6.24
CA LEU A 396 17.82 12.99 5.45
C LEU A 396 19.26 12.55 5.16
N ALA A 397 19.93 11.99 6.16
CA ALA A 397 21.26 11.42 6.02
C ALA A 397 21.22 10.20 5.08
N GLN A 398 20.24 9.32 5.26
CA GLN A 398 20.06 8.15 4.39
C GLN A 398 19.92 8.53 2.92
N ALA A 399 19.27 9.65 2.60
CA ALA A 399 19.17 10.16 1.23
C ALA A 399 20.54 10.57 0.67
N CYS A 400 21.45 11.04 1.53
CA CYS A 400 22.81 11.40 1.14
C CYS A 400 23.68 10.19 0.78
N SER A 401 23.23 8.96 1.07
CA SER A 401 23.92 7.73 0.62
C SER A 401 23.80 7.48 -0.88
N TRP A 402 22.73 7.98 -1.51
CA TRP A 402 22.34 7.61 -2.88
C TRP A 402 22.25 6.10 -3.10
N ASN A 403 21.91 5.35 -2.04
CA ASN A 403 21.83 3.90 -2.00
C ASN A 403 20.47 3.41 -1.46
N PRO A 404 19.41 3.45 -2.29
CA PRO A 404 18.08 3.00 -1.88
C PRO A 404 18.03 1.50 -1.53
N ALA A 405 18.96 0.70 -2.04
CA ALA A 405 19.04 -0.72 -1.69
C ALA A 405 19.46 -0.92 -0.23
N LEU A 406 20.32 -0.06 0.31
CA LEU A 406 20.75 -0.11 1.70
C LEU A 406 19.64 0.35 2.65
N VAL A 407 18.91 1.42 2.30
CA VAL A 407 17.71 1.84 3.06
C VAL A 407 16.65 0.76 3.07
N ARG A 408 16.40 0.08 1.95
CA ARG A 408 15.48 -1.07 1.91
C ARG A 408 15.88 -2.17 2.92
N LYS A 409 17.18 -2.45 3.07
CA LYS A 409 17.68 -3.42 4.05
C LYS A 409 17.45 -2.91 5.48
N ALA A 410 17.74 -1.65 5.76
CA ALA A 410 17.49 -1.02 7.06
C ALA A 410 16.00 -1.05 7.45
N CYS A 411 15.10 -0.70 6.53
CA CYS A 411 13.65 -0.80 6.75
C CYS A 411 13.19 -2.25 6.97
N SER A 412 13.81 -3.25 6.31
CA SER A 412 13.51 -4.67 6.57
C SER A 412 13.97 -5.14 7.96
N VAL A 413 15.08 -4.59 8.47
CA VAL A 413 15.49 -4.81 9.87
C VAL A 413 14.50 -4.18 10.82
N SER A 414 14.16 -2.91 10.61
CA SER A 414 13.18 -2.17 11.41
C SER A 414 11.83 -2.91 11.44
N ALA A 415 11.33 -3.35 10.28
CA ALA A 415 10.10 -4.13 10.18
C ALA A 415 10.13 -5.41 11.03
N ARG A 416 11.23 -6.16 10.96
CA ARG A 416 11.38 -7.40 11.73
C ARG A 416 11.42 -7.12 13.23
N GLU A 417 12.22 -6.14 13.66
CA GLU A 417 12.31 -5.75 15.07
C GLU A 417 10.93 -5.31 15.60
N SER A 418 10.24 -4.45 14.85
CA SER A 418 8.87 -4.00 15.15
C SER A 418 7.88 -5.17 15.23
N ARG A 419 7.86 -6.04 14.21
CA ARG A 419 6.95 -7.18 14.13
C ARG A 419 7.16 -8.17 15.28
N MET A 420 8.41 -8.44 15.64
CA MET A 420 8.77 -9.31 16.76
C MET A 420 8.46 -8.69 18.13
N SER A 421 8.27 -7.37 18.19
CA SER A 421 7.74 -6.68 19.37
C SER A 421 6.23 -6.56 19.40
N GLY A 422 5.54 -6.88 18.30
CA GLY A 422 4.08 -6.86 18.21
C GLY A 422 3.48 -5.62 17.58
N VAL A 423 4.30 -4.78 16.95
CA VAL A 423 3.87 -3.72 16.03
C VAL A 423 3.57 -4.35 14.67
N ASP A 424 2.37 -4.14 14.15
CA ASP A 424 1.93 -4.67 12.85
C ASP A 424 2.07 -3.63 11.71
N TRP A 425 2.20 -2.35 12.08
CA TRP A 425 2.04 -1.21 11.20
C TRP A 425 2.96 -0.07 11.63
N THR A 426 3.79 0.43 10.72
CA THR A 426 4.69 1.58 11.00
C THR A 426 4.17 2.85 10.37
N PHE A 427 4.28 3.97 11.10
CA PHE A 427 4.00 5.32 10.60
C PHE A 427 5.19 5.86 9.78
N SER A 428 5.59 5.12 8.75
CA SER A 428 6.77 5.36 7.93
C SER A 428 6.58 4.77 6.52
N PRO A 429 7.20 5.35 5.46
CA PRO A 429 8.11 6.50 5.47
C PRO A 429 7.43 7.88 5.51
N MET A 430 8.13 8.84 6.13
CA MET A 430 7.89 10.27 5.94
C MET A 430 8.58 10.72 4.64
N ILE A 431 7.84 11.35 3.73
CA ILE A 431 8.26 11.61 2.34
C ILE A 431 7.91 13.03 1.87
N ASP A 432 7.76 13.94 2.82
CA ASP A 432 7.41 15.34 2.53
C ASP A 432 8.63 16.02 1.88
N VAL A 433 8.45 16.55 0.67
CA VAL A 433 9.48 17.33 -0.01
C VAL A 433 9.71 18.61 0.79
N ALA A 434 10.92 18.79 1.33
CA ALA A 434 11.23 19.90 2.21
C ALA A 434 12.29 20.83 1.60
N ARG A 435 11.97 22.14 1.54
CA ARG A 435 12.83 23.19 0.96
C ARG A 435 13.14 24.32 1.96
N ASP A 436 12.77 24.13 3.21
CA ASP A 436 12.97 25.09 4.29
C ASP A 436 13.67 24.41 5.48
N PRO A 437 14.99 24.58 5.65
CA PRO A 437 15.73 23.92 6.72
C PRO A 437 15.36 24.43 8.12
N ARG A 438 14.58 25.51 8.28
CA ARG A 438 14.05 25.94 9.58
C ARG A 438 13.10 24.91 10.18
N TRP A 439 12.36 24.21 9.33
CA TRP A 439 11.42 23.18 9.75
C TRP A 439 12.14 21.99 10.36
N GLY A 440 11.78 21.62 11.60
CA GLY A 440 12.44 20.54 12.33
C GLY A 440 12.33 19.19 11.64
N ARG A 441 11.21 18.93 10.96
CA ARG A 441 10.92 17.62 10.36
C ARG A 441 11.62 17.37 9.02
N VAL A 442 12.45 18.31 8.55
CA VAL A 442 13.37 18.06 7.41
C VAL A 442 14.24 16.82 7.66
N ALA A 443 14.56 16.54 8.93
CA ALA A 443 15.28 15.35 9.38
C ALA A 443 14.60 14.02 9.01
N GLU A 444 13.27 14.02 8.92
CA GLU A 444 12.44 12.82 8.79
C GLU A 444 12.24 12.38 7.33
N GLY A 445 12.42 13.30 6.37
CA GLY A 445 12.25 13.07 4.94
C GLY A 445 13.57 12.84 4.18
N TYR A 446 13.50 12.73 2.86
CA TYR A 446 14.66 12.43 2.01
C TYR A 446 15.19 13.64 1.22
N GLY A 447 14.95 14.85 1.72
CA GLY A 447 15.48 16.10 1.18
C GLY A 447 14.53 16.87 0.24
N GLU A 448 15.11 17.68 -0.64
CA GLU A 448 14.37 18.71 -1.41
C GLU A 448 13.85 18.26 -2.78
N ASP A 449 14.20 17.05 -3.21
CA ASP A 449 13.93 16.56 -4.56
C ASP A 449 12.73 15.59 -4.62
N PRO A 450 11.71 15.86 -5.46
CA PRO A 450 10.57 14.96 -5.61
C PRO A 450 10.92 13.57 -6.13
N TYR A 451 11.89 13.43 -7.05
CA TYR A 451 12.28 12.13 -7.59
C TYR A 451 13.04 11.30 -6.55
N LEU A 452 13.96 11.92 -5.81
CA LEU A 452 14.72 11.26 -4.74
C LEU A 452 13.78 10.77 -3.63
N ASN A 453 12.87 11.62 -3.16
CA ASN A 453 11.83 11.23 -2.20
C ASN A 453 10.99 10.05 -2.73
N ALA A 454 10.60 10.05 -4.01
CA ALA A 454 9.87 8.95 -4.63
C ALA A 454 10.68 7.63 -4.67
N VAL A 455 11.98 7.69 -4.98
CA VAL A 455 12.87 6.52 -5.04
C VAL A 455 13.04 5.90 -3.65
N TYR A 456 13.33 6.71 -2.63
CA TYR A 456 13.49 6.23 -1.26
C TYR A 456 12.16 5.77 -0.66
N CYS A 457 11.04 6.47 -0.94
CA CYS A 457 9.70 6.02 -0.58
C CYS A 457 9.44 4.58 -1.06
N ALA A 458 9.65 4.32 -2.34
CA ALA A 458 9.45 2.99 -2.92
C ALA A 458 10.40 1.94 -2.31
N ALA A 459 11.63 2.32 -1.95
CA ALA A 459 12.58 1.43 -1.29
C ALA A 459 12.14 1.08 0.14
N SER A 460 11.71 2.06 0.92
CA SER A 460 11.24 1.91 2.30
C SER A 460 9.98 1.07 2.37
N VAL A 461 8.97 1.35 1.53
CA VAL A 461 7.74 0.54 1.43
C VAL A 461 8.06 -0.94 1.15
N LYS A 462 8.98 -1.21 0.21
CA LYS A 462 9.41 -2.57 -0.11
C LYS A 462 10.28 -3.22 0.96
N GLY A 463 10.92 -2.42 1.83
CA GLY A 463 11.65 -2.90 2.99
C GLY A 463 10.70 -3.32 4.10
N TYR A 464 9.71 -2.48 4.41
CA TYR A 464 8.71 -2.74 5.45
C TYR A 464 7.77 -3.91 5.12
N GLN A 465 7.21 -3.92 3.91
CA GLN A 465 6.12 -4.83 3.54
C GLN A 465 6.60 -6.13 2.87
N GLY A 466 7.90 -6.24 2.57
CA GLY A 466 8.47 -7.43 1.96
C GLY A 466 7.78 -7.86 0.66
N LYS A 467 7.53 -9.16 0.52
CA LYS A 467 6.75 -9.74 -0.60
C LYS A 467 5.29 -9.98 -0.24
N SER A 468 5.00 -10.20 1.05
CA SER A 468 3.66 -10.39 1.58
C SER A 468 3.54 -9.68 2.92
N LEU A 469 2.45 -8.96 3.13
CA LEU A 469 2.15 -8.30 4.42
C LEU A 469 1.89 -9.30 5.55
N SER A 470 1.52 -10.54 5.23
CA SER A 470 1.27 -11.60 6.22
C SER A 470 2.55 -12.27 6.74
N ASP A 471 3.72 -11.90 6.24
CA ASP A 471 4.98 -12.51 6.64
C ASP A 471 5.29 -12.14 8.10
N SER A 472 5.86 -13.07 8.87
CA SER A 472 6.14 -12.89 10.30
C SER A 472 7.25 -11.87 10.63
N THR A 473 7.79 -11.18 9.62
CA THR A 473 8.87 -10.20 9.75
C THR A 473 8.58 -8.88 9.05
N THR A 474 7.37 -8.72 8.50
CA THR A 474 6.95 -7.52 7.78
C THR A 474 5.93 -6.73 8.59
N VAL A 475 5.83 -5.44 8.30
CA VAL A 475 4.80 -4.55 8.83
C VAL A 475 4.16 -3.76 7.69
N ALA A 476 2.93 -3.31 7.86
CA ALA A 476 2.30 -2.37 6.95
C ALA A 476 3.06 -1.04 6.98
N ALA A 477 3.26 -0.42 5.81
CA ALA A 477 3.83 0.93 5.69
C ALA A 477 2.71 1.99 5.64
N CYS A 478 2.96 3.15 6.26
CA CYS A 478 2.08 4.31 6.24
C CYS A 478 2.83 5.51 5.65
N LEU A 479 2.44 5.95 4.47
CA LEU A 479 3.05 7.16 3.88
C LEU A 479 2.60 8.39 4.67
N LYS A 480 3.53 9.26 5.06
CA LYS A 480 3.19 10.50 5.77
C LYS A 480 4.02 11.70 5.33
N HIS A 481 3.51 12.93 5.48
CA HIS A 481 2.17 13.32 5.95
C HIS A 481 1.39 13.88 4.75
N TYR A 482 0.35 13.17 4.32
CA TYR A 482 -0.35 13.43 3.06
C TYR A 482 -1.27 14.66 3.19
N VAL A 483 -0.95 15.83 2.60
CA VAL A 483 0.21 16.15 1.74
C VAL A 483 0.66 17.59 1.88
N GLY A 484 1.92 17.87 1.51
CA GLY A 484 2.44 19.24 1.37
C GLY A 484 2.98 19.84 2.66
N TYR A 485 3.06 19.05 3.73
CA TYR A 485 3.43 19.51 5.05
C TYR A 485 4.82 20.16 5.13
N GLY A 486 5.79 19.67 4.36
CA GLY A 486 7.13 20.27 4.26
C GLY A 486 7.18 21.67 3.62
N ALA A 487 6.03 22.22 3.20
CA ALA A 487 5.88 23.59 2.71
C ALA A 487 5.42 24.57 3.80
N SER A 488 5.35 24.16 5.07
CA SER A 488 4.83 24.99 6.16
C SER A 488 5.48 26.37 6.21
N GLU A 489 4.64 27.41 6.28
CA GLU A 489 5.07 28.80 6.16
C GLU A 489 6.17 29.16 7.17
N ALA A 490 7.22 29.81 6.67
CA ALA A 490 8.41 30.21 7.44
C ALA A 490 9.12 29.05 8.14
N GLY A 491 8.89 27.81 7.68
CA GLY A 491 9.43 26.59 8.28
C GLY A 491 8.92 26.34 9.70
N ARG A 492 7.78 26.93 10.09
CA ARG A 492 7.15 26.68 11.40
C ARG A 492 6.26 25.45 11.32
N ASP A 493 6.35 24.57 12.28
CA ASP A 493 5.56 23.34 12.24
C ASP A 493 4.04 23.60 12.33
N TYR A 494 3.25 22.71 11.73
CA TYR A 494 1.77 22.70 11.70
C TYR A 494 1.05 23.84 11.00
N VAL A 495 1.74 24.93 10.66
CA VAL A 495 1.09 26.12 10.09
C VAL A 495 0.63 25.88 8.65
N TYR A 496 -0.19 26.82 8.15
CA TYR A 496 -0.71 26.80 6.80
C TYR A 496 0.39 26.66 5.74
N THR A 497 0.02 26.09 4.59
CA THR A 497 0.86 25.93 3.41
C THR A 497 0.17 26.55 2.21
N GLU A 498 0.91 27.36 1.45
CA GLU A 498 0.44 27.89 0.17
C GLU A 498 1.00 27.04 -0.97
N ILE A 499 0.16 26.19 -1.55
CA ILE A 499 0.54 25.29 -2.64
C ILE A 499 -0.44 25.47 -3.79
N SER A 500 0.04 26.03 -4.90
CA SER A 500 -0.77 26.13 -6.11
C SER A 500 -1.11 24.73 -6.67
N PRO A 501 -2.23 24.56 -7.40
CA PRO A 501 -2.58 23.28 -8.02
C PRO A 501 -1.44 22.69 -8.88
N GLN A 502 -0.74 23.54 -9.64
CA GLN A 502 0.41 23.12 -10.44
C GLN A 502 1.55 22.58 -9.55
N THR A 503 1.90 23.29 -8.49
CA THR A 503 2.99 22.88 -7.58
C THR A 503 2.63 21.61 -6.81
N LEU A 504 1.36 21.43 -6.43
CA LEU A 504 0.86 20.22 -5.77
C LEU A 504 1.17 18.98 -6.62
N TRP A 505 0.83 19.02 -7.92
CA TRP A 505 1.06 17.92 -8.85
C TRP A 505 2.52 17.74 -9.29
N ASP A 506 3.26 18.84 -9.49
CA ASP A 506 4.64 18.79 -9.95
C ASP A 506 5.64 18.41 -8.85
N THR A 507 5.38 18.80 -7.60
CA THR A 507 6.38 18.73 -6.51
C THR A 507 5.95 17.82 -5.37
N TYR A 508 4.74 17.99 -4.84
CA TYR A 508 4.38 17.39 -3.54
C TYR A 508 3.67 16.05 -3.66
N LEU A 509 2.84 15.81 -4.66
CA LEU A 509 2.17 14.51 -4.89
C LEU A 509 3.07 13.37 -5.42
N PRO A 510 4.11 13.60 -6.26
CA PRO A 510 4.87 12.52 -6.89
C PRO A 510 5.46 11.47 -5.93
N PRO A 511 6.03 11.82 -4.75
CA PRO A 511 6.52 10.82 -3.80
C PRO A 511 5.43 9.88 -3.28
N TYR A 512 4.22 10.40 -3.03
CA TYR A 512 3.09 9.59 -2.56
C TYR A 512 2.52 8.72 -3.68
N GLU A 513 2.45 9.24 -4.92
CA GLU A 513 2.07 8.42 -6.08
C GLU A 513 3.00 7.22 -6.24
N ALA A 514 4.31 7.45 -6.07
CA ALA A 514 5.32 6.39 -6.12
C ALA A 514 5.16 5.37 -4.99
N GLY A 515 4.85 5.82 -3.77
CA GLY A 515 4.58 4.94 -2.63
C GLY A 515 3.32 4.09 -2.80
N VAL A 516 2.24 4.69 -3.32
CA VAL A 516 1.00 3.96 -3.66
C VAL A 516 1.28 2.92 -4.75
N LYS A 517 2.04 3.27 -5.80
CA LYS A 517 2.48 2.31 -6.84
C LYS A 517 3.41 1.22 -6.29
N ALA A 518 4.19 1.52 -5.24
CA ALA A 518 5.01 0.53 -4.54
C ALA A 518 4.20 -0.40 -3.64
N GLY A 519 2.90 -0.12 -3.44
CA GLY A 519 1.96 -0.95 -2.70
C GLY A 519 1.78 -0.56 -1.23
N ALA A 520 2.10 0.68 -0.83
CA ALA A 520 1.93 1.14 0.55
C ALA A 520 0.51 0.86 1.08
N ALA A 521 0.44 0.20 2.24
CA ALA A 521 -0.82 -0.28 2.81
C ALA A 521 -1.73 0.87 3.27
N THR A 522 -1.16 1.95 3.82
CA THR A 522 -1.93 3.06 4.39
C THR A 522 -1.26 4.40 4.13
N LEU A 523 -1.98 5.48 4.43
CA LEU A 523 -1.47 6.85 4.46
C LEU A 523 -1.89 7.53 5.77
N MET A 524 -1.15 8.56 6.17
CA MET A 524 -1.50 9.43 7.30
C MET A 524 -1.81 10.83 6.75
N SER A 525 -2.91 11.45 7.19
CA SER A 525 -3.21 12.84 6.82
C SER A 525 -2.17 13.79 7.42
N SER A 526 -2.07 15.00 6.85
CA SER A 526 -1.22 16.04 7.42
C SER A 526 -1.98 17.00 8.34
N PHE A 527 -1.24 17.71 9.18
CA PHE A 527 -1.76 18.76 10.07
C PHE A 527 -2.08 20.06 9.33
N ASN A 528 -1.32 20.40 8.30
CA ASN A 528 -1.40 21.70 7.65
C ASN A 528 -2.72 21.93 6.90
N ASP A 529 -3.09 23.21 6.82
CA ASP A 529 -4.02 23.73 5.84
C ASP A 529 -3.31 23.87 4.48
N ILE A 530 -3.92 23.35 3.41
CA ILE A 530 -3.40 23.42 2.04
C ILE A 530 -4.25 24.43 1.26
N SER A 531 -3.75 25.66 1.13
CA SER A 531 -4.39 26.74 0.37
C SER A 531 -5.87 26.95 0.72
N GLY A 532 -6.20 26.90 2.02
CA GLY A 532 -7.53 27.08 2.60
C GLY A 532 -8.29 25.80 2.94
N VAL A 533 -7.70 24.61 2.74
CA VAL A 533 -8.35 23.33 3.05
C VAL A 533 -7.44 22.44 3.93
N PRO A 534 -7.81 22.18 5.20
CA PRO A 534 -7.10 21.28 6.10
C PRO A 534 -6.85 19.88 5.52
N GLY A 535 -5.63 19.36 5.65
CA GLY A 535 -5.23 18.04 5.14
C GLY A 535 -6.15 16.91 5.62
N SER A 536 -6.57 16.95 6.89
CA SER A 536 -7.47 15.97 7.51
C SER A 536 -8.96 16.12 7.11
N ALA A 537 -9.31 17.09 6.27
CA ALA A 537 -10.65 17.26 5.70
C ALA A 537 -10.61 17.56 4.19
N ASN A 538 -9.49 17.28 3.53
CA ASN A 538 -9.30 17.57 2.11
C ASN A 538 -9.81 16.41 1.22
N ARG A 539 -11.07 16.54 0.77
CA ARG A 539 -11.70 15.54 -0.11
C ARG A 539 -10.97 15.37 -1.45
N HIS A 540 -10.42 16.45 -2.00
CA HIS A 540 -9.75 16.42 -3.29
C HIS A 540 -8.53 15.48 -3.25
N THR A 541 -7.68 15.62 -2.24
CA THR A 541 -6.47 14.78 -2.10
C THR A 541 -6.80 13.36 -1.65
N MET A 542 -7.65 13.21 -0.62
CA MET A 542 -7.93 11.92 0.03
C MET A 542 -8.90 11.04 -0.76
N THR A 543 -9.88 11.61 -1.44
CA THR A 543 -10.89 10.85 -2.18
C THR A 543 -10.67 10.93 -3.69
N ASP A 544 -10.61 12.12 -4.26
CA ASP A 544 -10.59 12.27 -5.73
C ASP A 544 -9.25 11.81 -6.32
N ILE A 545 -8.13 12.16 -5.68
CA ILE A 545 -6.81 11.72 -6.12
C ILE A 545 -6.51 10.32 -5.62
N LEU A 546 -6.39 10.12 -4.31
CA LEU A 546 -5.86 8.88 -3.75
C LEU A 546 -6.76 7.65 -4.04
N LYS A 547 -8.05 7.74 -3.73
CA LYS A 547 -8.98 6.61 -3.90
C LYS A 547 -9.49 6.49 -5.33
N ASN A 548 -9.93 7.60 -5.93
CA ASN A 548 -10.57 7.56 -7.24
C ASN A 548 -9.57 7.52 -8.40
N LYS A 549 -8.53 8.37 -8.39
CA LYS A 549 -7.54 8.41 -9.49
C LYS A 549 -6.46 7.36 -9.34
N TRP A 550 -5.87 7.20 -8.15
CA TRP A 550 -4.79 6.24 -7.91
C TRP A 550 -5.25 4.84 -7.47
N LYS A 551 -6.55 4.67 -7.19
CA LYS A 551 -7.16 3.37 -6.83
C LYS A 551 -6.53 2.73 -5.59
N HIS A 552 -6.07 3.53 -4.64
CA HIS A 552 -5.62 3.01 -3.35
C HIS A 552 -6.79 2.37 -2.59
N ASP A 553 -6.58 1.14 -2.14
CA ASP A 553 -7.60 0.30 -1.51
C ASP A 553 -7.35 0.05 -0.02
N GLY A 554 -6.31 0.67 0.55
CA GLY A 554 -6.10 0.75 1.99
C GLY A 554 -6.91 1.87 2.63
N PHE A 555 -6.47 2.32 3.80
CA PHE A 555 -7.13 3.38 4.57
C PHE A 555 -6.18 4.53 4.92
N ILE A 556 -6.77 5.68 5.24
CA ILE A 556 -6.09 6.87 5.74
C ILE A 556 -6.35 6.98 7.25
N VAL A 557 -5.29 7.14 8.02
CA VAL A 557 -5.38 7.49 9.45
C VAL A 557 -5.15 8.98 9.64
N SER A 558 -5.85 9.59 10.59
CA SER A 558 -5.55 10.96 10.98
C SER A 558 -4.16 11.02 11.60
N ASP A 559 -3.47 12.14 11.45
CA ASP A 559 -2.40 12.44 12.39
C ASP A 559 -2.96 12.64 13.81
N TRP A 560 -2.09 12.75 14.80
CA TRP A 560 -2.44 12.76 16.22
C TRP A 560 -3.43 13.87 16.57
N GLY A 561 -4.67 13.50 16.90
CA GLY A 561 -5.72 14.45 17.26
C GLY A 561 -6.15 15.38 16.12
N ALA A 562 -5.74 15.10 14.88
CA ALA A 562 -5.88 16.04 13.76
C ALA A 562 -7.34 16.34 13.40
N ILE A 563 -8.29 15.44 13.71
CA ILE A 563 -9.72 15.70 13.51
C ILE A 563 -10.19 16.80 14.46
N GLU A 564 -9.86 16.73 15.75
CA GLU A 564 -10.23 17.79 16.71
C GLU A 564 -9.60 19.15 16.35
N GLN A 565 -8.38 19.13 15.79
CA GLN A 565 -7.67 20.33 15.37
C GLN A 565 -8.33 21.07 14.19
N LEU A 566 -9.26 20.46 13.46
CA LEU A 566 -10.08 21.17 12.45
C LEU A 566 -10.84 22.36 13.05
N LYS A 567 -11.10 22.33 14.36
CA LYS A 567 -11.65 23.48 15.09
C LYS A 567 -10.67 24.64 15.21
N ASN A 568 -9.43 24.33 15.56
CA ASN A 568 -8.37 25.34 15.68
C ASN A 568 -8.06 26.00 14.33
N GLN A 569 -8.23 25.24 13.24
CA GLN A 569 -8.08 25.73 11.86
C GLN A 569 -9.33 26.47 11.35
N GLY A 570 -10.40 26.56 12.15
CA GLY A 570 -11.62 27.28 11.80
C GLY A 570 -12.55 26.58 10.80
N LEU A 571 -12.27 25.33 10.42
CA LEU A 571 -13.11 24.58 9.47
C LEU A 571 -14.37 24.00 10.13
N ALA A 572 -14.33 23.74 11.44
CA ALA A 572 -15.44 23.16 12.20
C ALA A 572 -15.70 23.91 13.50
N ALA A 573 -16.97 24.17 13.83
CA ALA A 573 -17.33 24.82 15.09
C ALA A 573 -17.31 23.84 16.29
N THR A 574 -17.49 22.55 16.04
CA THR A 574 -17.58 21.51 17.07
C THR A 574 -16.83 20.24 16.67
N LYS A 575 -16.51 19.39 17.65
CA LYS A 575 -15.89 18.08 17.42
C LYS A 575 -16.76 17.18 16.54
N LYS A 576 -18.08 17.21 16.74
CA LYS A 576 -19.06 16.50 15.92
C LYS A 576 -19.01 16.95 14.45
N GLU A 577 -18.96 18.26 14.22
CA GLU A 577 -18.81 18.78 12.85
C GLU A 577 -17.46 18.40 12.23
N ALA A 578 -16.38 18.42 13.02
CA ALA A 578 -15.07 17.95 12.58
C ALA A 578 -15.08 16.47 12.16
N ALA A 579 -15.72 15.60 12.96
CA ALA A 579 -15.91 14.19 12.64
C ALA A 579 -16.65 14.00 11.30
N MET A 580 -17.75 14.74 11.11
CA MET A 580 -18.53 14.71 9.87
C MET A 580 -17.68 15.11 8.66
N ARG A 581 -16.90 16.20 8.78
CA ARG A 581 -16.08 16.72 7.68
C ARG A 581 -14.94 15.77 7.32
N ALA A 582 -14.21 15.26 8.33
CA ALA A 582 -13.11 14.34 8.14
C ALA A 582 -13.56 13.03 7.45
N LEU A 583 -14.62 12.39 7.96
CA LEU A 583 -15.07 11.11 7.40
C LEU A 583 -15.62 11.28 5.98
N ASN A 584 -16.40 12.33 5.71
CA ASN A 584 -16.93 12.61 4.38
C ASN A 584 -15.85 13.05 3.36
N ALA A 585 -14.71 13.58 3.84
CA ALA A 585 -13.54 13.83 3.00
C ALA A 585 -12.77 12.56 2.67
N GLY A 586 -12.96 11.49 3.45
CA GLY A 586 -12.35 10.19 3.24
C GLY A 586 -11.24 9.85 4.24
N LEU A 587 -11.26 10.40 5.44
CA LEU A 587 -10.34 10.01 6.53
C LEU A 587 -10.96 8.86 7.34
N GLU A 588 -10.43 7.65 7.21
CA GLU A 588 -11.06 6.46 7.81
C GLU A 588 -10.82 6.30 9.31
N MET A 589 -9.60 6.49 9.78
CA MET A 589 -9.23 6.15 11.16
C MET A 589 -8.91 7.40 11.98
N ASP A 590 -9.62 7.59 13.08
CA ASP A 590 -9.41 8.68 14.05
C ASP A 590 -8.35 8.29 15.08
N MET A 591 -7.20 8.97 15.02
CA MET A 591 -6.12 8.84 15.98
C MET A 591 -6.31 9.84 17.13
N MET A 592 -6.65 9.32 18.31
CA MET A 592 -6.69 10.06 19.58
C MET A 592 -7.64 11.28 19.68
N SER A 593 -8.40 11.65 18.64
CA SER A 593 -9.34 12.79 18.74
C SER A 593 -10.60 12.46 19.54
N HIS A 594 -10.97 11.17 19.58
CA HIS A 594 -12.27 10.69 20.07
C HIS A 594 -13.46 11.44 19.44
N ALA A 595 -13.34 11.71 18.15
CA ALA A 595 -14.37 12.36 17.35
C ALA A 595 -15.30 11.30 16.75
N TYR A 596 -14.76 10.14 16.34
CA TYR A 596 -15.55 9.10 15.68
C TYR A 596 -16.39 8.24 16.63
N ASP A 597 -15.76 7.66 17.65
CA ASP A 597 -16.42 6.90 18.72
C ASP A 597 -17.58 7.67 19.39
N ARG A 598 -17.43 8.99 19.57
CA ARG A 598 -18.42 9.82 20.28
C ARG A 598 -19.56 10.35 19.42
N HIS A 599 -19.36 10.50 18.10
CA HIS A 599 -20.29 11.30 17.29
C HIS A 599 -20.80 10.63 16.02
N LEU A 600 -20.18 9.55 15.51
CA LEU A 600 -20.62 8.97 14.23
C LEU A 600 -22.01 8.34 14.29
N ALA A 601 -22.39 7.68 15.40
CA ALA A 601 -23.72 7.09 15.54
C ALA A 601 -24.83 8.16 15.44
N GLU A 602 -24.62 9.29 16.11
CA GLU A 602 -25.50 10.45 16.06
C GLU A 602 -25.55 11.07 14.65
N LEU A 603 -24.39 11.25 14.00
CA LEU A 603 -24.31 11.80 12.64
C LEU A 603 -24.99 10.91 11.59
N VAL A 604 -24.98 9.59 11.78
CA VAL A 604 -25.74 8.64 10.95
C VAL A 604 -27.23 8.79 11.18
N ALA A 605 -27.67 8.87 12.44
CA ALA A 605 -29.07 9.09 12.77
C ALA A 605 -29.61 10.41 12.19
N GLU A 606 -28.76 11.44 12.09
CA GLU A 606 -29.08 12.73 11.47
C GLU A 606 -28.96 12.75 9.93
N GLY A 607 -28.49 11.67 9.30
CA GLY A 607 -28.26 11.59 7.86
C GLY A 607 -27.12 12.48 7.35
N LYS A 608 -26.23 12.94 8.24
CA LYS A 608 -25.04 13.76 7.90
C LYS A 608 -23.84 12.92 7.46
N VAL A 609 -23.81 11.66 7.89
CA VAL A 609 -22.90 10.61 7.43
C VAL A 609 -23.76 9.43 7.02
N SER A 610 -23.47 8.81 5.87
CA SER A 610 -24.20 7.61 5.44
C SER A 610 -23.58 6.35 6.03
N GLU A 611 -24.38 5.33 6.35
CA GLU A 611 -23.85 4.02 6.77
C GLU A 611 -22.95 3.40 5.69
N ALA A 612 -23.25 3.64 4.41
CA ALA A 612 -22.39 3.22 3.30
C ALA A 612 -20.98 3.85 3.34
N THR A 613 -20.85 5.08 3.83
CA THR A 613 -19.54 5.74 4.05
C THR A 613 -18.76 5.02 5.14
N ILE A 614 -19.43 4.66 6.25
CA ILE A 614 -18.82 3.89 7.34
C ILE A 614 -18.44 2.49 6.86
N ASP A 615 -19.29 1.84 6.07
CA ASP A 615 -19.03 0.52 5.50
C ASP A 615 -17.79 0.51 4.60
N ASP A 616 -17.60 1.52 3.75
CA ASP A 616 -16.37 1.64 2.95
C ASP A 616 -15.14 1.85 3.83
N ALA A 617 -15.24 2.72 4.83
CA ALA A 617 -14.15 3.00 5.75
C ALA A 617 -13.71 1.74 6.52
N VAL A 618 -14.67 1.01 7.09
CA VAL A 618 -14.41 -0.22 7.84
C VAL A 618 -13.89 -1.32 6.93
N ARG A 619 -14.44 -1.47 5.72
CA ARG A 619 -13.96 -2.43 4.72
C ARG A 619 -12.46 -2.27 4.46
N ARG A 620 -11.96 -1.03 4.36
CA ARG A 620 -10.54 -0.74 4.14
C ARG A 620 -9.67 -1.14 5.33
N VAL A 621 -10.12 -0.85 6.55
CA VAL A 621 -9.41 -1.27 7.78
C VAL A 621 -9.36 -2.79 7.88
N LEU A 622 -10.50 -3.47 7.70
CA LEU A 622 -10.58 -4.94 7.76
C LEU A 622 -9.72 -5.60 6.68
N ARG A 623 -9.66 -5.04 5.46
CA ARG A 623 -8.80 -5.51 4.37
C ARG A 623 -7.33 -5.49 4.76
N VAL A 624 -6.85 -4.41 5.37
CA VAL A 624 -5.45 -4.33 5.82
C VAL A 624 -5.18 -5.36 6.92
N LYS A 625 -6.08 -5.53 7.90
CA LYS A 625 -5.96 -6.58 8.94
C LYS A 625 -5.90 -7.99 8.36
N MET A 626 -6.70 -8.27 7.33
CA MET A 626 -6.68 -9.54 6.60
C MET A 626 -5.35 -9.74 5.84
N ARG A 627 -4.84 -8.70 5.16
CA ARG A 627 -3.55 -8.75 4.44
C ARG A 627 -2.36 -8.96 5.37
N LEU A 628 -2.42 -8.42 6.58
CA LEU A 628 -1.45 -8.65 7.66
C LEU A 628 -1.57 -10.05 8.29
N GLY A 629 -2.60 -10.82 7.92
CA GLY A 629 -2.83 -12.16 8.46
C GLY A 629 -3.29 -12.17 9.92
N LEU A 630 -3.76 -11.04 10.47
CA LEU A 630 -4.08 -10.92 11.90
C LEU A 630 -5.27 -11.77 12.33
N PHE A 631 -6.19 -12.09 11.41
CA PHE A 631 -7.28 -13.02 11.70
C PHE A 631 -6.83 -14.47 11.84
N ASP A 632 -5.70 -14.83 11.21
CA ASP A 632 -5.22 -16.20 11.12
C ASP A 632 -4.08 -16.46 12.12
N ASN A 633 -3.21 -15.46 12.33
CA ASN A 633 -2.11 -15.48 13.29
C ASN A 633 -2.11 -14.18 14.10
N PRO A 634 -3.05 -14.01 15.05
CA PRO A 634 -3.23 -12.75 15.76
C PRO A 634 -2.08 -12.43 16.72
N TYR A 635 -1.30 -13.41 17.18
CA TYR A 635 -0.35 -13.26 18.30
C TYR A 635 1.12 -13.13 17.87
N THR A 636 1.89 -12.41 18.68
CA THR A 636 3.32 -12.21 18.48
C THR A 636 4.12 -13.22 19.31
N PRO A 637 5.09 -13.95 18.73
CA PRO A 637 5.94 -14.84 19.50
C PRO A 637 6.93 -14.06 20.38
N ASP A 638 7.24 -14.60 21.56
CA ASP A 638 8.30 -14.06 22.41
C ASP A 638 9.66 -14.65 21.99
N VAL A 639 10.54 -13.80 21.45
CA VAL A 639 11.86 -14.18 20.91
C VAL A 639 12.93 -13.27 21.52
N PRO A 640 13.82 -13.77 22.42
CA PRO A 640 14.76 -12.91 23.14
C PRO A 640 15.83 -12.27 22.22
N ASP A 641 16.41 -13.02 21.29
CA ASP A 641 17.53 -12.56 20.44
C ASP A 641 17.06 -11.85 19.16
N ARG A 642 16.25 -10.79 19.31
CA ARG A 642 15.60 -10.09 18.19
C ARG A 642 16.22 -8.75 17.78
N PHE A 643 17.00 -8.11 18.65
CA PHE A 643 17.55 -6.77 18.45
C PHE A 643 19.06 -6.75 18.32
N LEU A 644 19.60 -5.68 17.72
CA LEU A 644 21.03 -5.34 17.71
C LEU A 644 21.93 -6.49 17.22
N ARG A 645 21.42 -7.34 16.31
CA ARG A 645 22.18 -8.51 15.87
C ARG A 645 23.40 -8.03 15.08
N PRO A 646 24.54 -8.75 15.10
CA PRO A 646 25.75 -8.32 14.41
C PRO A 646 25.55 -7.97 12.92
N ALA A 647 24.68 -8.71 12.23
CA ALA A 647 24.33 -8.43 10.83
C ALA A 647 23.52 -7.11 10.66
N ASP A 648 22.67 -6.77 11.62
CA ASP A 648 21.88 -5.54 11.61
C ASP A 648 22.77 -4.32 11.91
N LEU A 649 23.69 -4.46 12.88
CA LEU A 649 24.70 -3.46 13.21
C LEU A 649 25.66 -3.20 12.04
N LYS A 650 25.99 -4.24 11.26
CA LYS A 650 26.78 -4.08 10.03
C LYS A 650 26.08 -3.17 9.02
N ILE A 651 24.77 -3.36 8.81
CA ILE A 651 23.98 -2.49 7.95
C ILE A 651 23.98 -1.05 8.49
N ALA A 652 23.90 -0.87 9.82
CA ALA A 652 23.93 0.46 10.43
C ALA A 652 25.27 1.17 10.20
N SER A 653 26.38 0.45 10.34
CA SER A 653 27.73 0.95 10.07
C SER A 653 27.92 1.31 8.58
N GLU A 654 27.50 0.42 7.66
CA GLU A 654 27.54 0.67 6.21
C GLU A 654 26.71 1.91 5.81
N LEU A 655 25.48 2.01 6.33
CA LEU A 655 24.57 3.11 5.99
C LEU A 655 25.05 4.44 6.57
N ALA A 656 25.57 4.45 7.80
CA ALA A 656 26.20 5.64 8.37
C ALA A 656 27.38 6.10 7.51
N ALA A 657 28.29 5.18 7.15
CA ALA A 657 29.46 5.49 6.33
C ALA A 657 29.10 6.06 4.94
N GLU A 658 28.12 5.46 4.26
CA GLU A 658 27.69 5.96 2.94
C GLU A 658 26.93 7.29 3.02
N SER A 659 26.33 7.63 4.17
CA SER A 659 25.50 8.84 4.35
C SER A 659 26.30 10.09 4.75
N MET A 660 27.52 9.92 5.27
CA MET A 660 28.39 11.03 5.69
C MET A 660 28.94 11.78 4.48
N VAL A 661 28.89 13.11 4.53
CA VAL A 661 29.26 13.97 3.42
C VAL A 661 30.51 14.79 3.78
N LEU A 662 31.59 14.58 3.04
CA LEU A 662 32.76 15.44 3.12
C LEU A 662 32.46 16.75 2.39
N LEU A 663 32.17 17.82 3.14
CA LEU A 663 31.79 19.11 2.58
C LEU A 663 33.02 19.91 2.12
N LYS A 664 34.11 19.81 2.88
CA LYS A 664 35.34 20.59 2.68
C LYS A 664 36.57 19.77 3.04
N ASN A 665 37.66 19.95 2.28
CA ASN A 665 38.99 19.39 2.60
C ASN A 665 40.07 20.23 1.89
N ASP A 666 40.54 21.31 2.52
CA ASP A 666 41.37 22.34 1.89
C ASP A 666 42.85 21.96 1.68
N SER A 667 43.32 20.83 2.22
CA SER A 667 44.72 20.44 2.07
C SER A 667 44.95 18.94 2.17
N THR A 668 46.06 18.47 1.60
CA THR A 668 46.59 17.10 1.76
C THR A 668 47.00 16.76 3.21
N LEU A 669 46.93 17.74 4.13
CA LEU A 669 47.36 17.60 5.53
C LEU A 669 46.19 17.39 6.50
N THR A 670 44.94 17.40 6.04
CA THR A 670 43.78 17.33 6.95
C THR A 670 43.11 15.96 6.95
N LEU A 671 42.37 15.58 5.91
CA LEU A 671 41.77 14.25 5.84
C LEU A 671 42.24 13.47 4.61
N PRO A 672 42.53 12.15 4.73
CA PRO A 672 42.48 11.35 5.96
C PRO A 672 43.65 11.64 6.94
N LEU A 673 43.41 11.46 8.24
CA LEU A 673 44.38 11.62 9.32
C LEU A 673 45.42 10.49 9.26
N ARG A 674 46.58 10.76 8.64
CA ARG A 674 47.70 9.81 8.55
C ARG A 674 48.85 10.23 9.45
N ASN A 675 49.41 9.27 10.19
CA ASN A 675 50.61 9.46 11.03
C ASN A 675 50.49 10.56 12.10
N VAL A 676 49.28 10.80 12.61
CA VAL A 676 49.02 11.79 13.66
C VAL A 676 49.35 11.17 15.02
N ARG A 677 50.20 11.83 15.82
CA ARG A 677 50.58 11.31 17.15
C ARG A 677 49.65 11.79 18.26
N ARG A 678 49.09 13.00 18.16
CA ARG A 678 48.26 13.60 19.19
C ARG A 678 46.97 14.17 18.61
N ILE A 679 45.84 13.60 19.02
CA ILE A 679 44.50 14.00 18.56
C ILE A 679 43.74 14.62 19.73
N ALA A 680 43.32 15.88 19.57
CA ALA A 680 42.33 16.50 20.46
C ALA A 680 40.94 16.21 19.93
N VAL A 681 40.07 15.63 20.76
CA VAL A 681 38.64 15.43 20.45
C VAL A 681 37.87 16.40 21.34
N ILE A 682 37.28 17.43 20.73
CA ILE A 682 36.68 18.55 21.47
C ILE A 682 35.24 18.77 21.03
N GLY A 683 34.35 19.10 21.96
CA GLY A 683 33.00 19.59 21.66
C GLY A 683 31.89 18.77 22.33
N PRO A 684 30.67 19.34 22.42
CA PRO A 684 29.53 18.76 23.13
C PRO A 684 29.06 17.41 22.56
N LEU A 685 29.35 17.13 21.29
CA LEU A 685 28.93 15.89 20.62
C LEU A 685 30.00 14.80 20.59
N ALA A 686 31.20 15.09 21.11
CA ALA A 686 32.30 14.14 21.06
C ALA A 686 32.02 12.87 21.87
N ASP A 687 31.40 12.94 23.05
CA ASP A 687 31.08 11.77 23.89
C ASP A 687 29.58 11.66 24.22
N ASN A 688 28.73 11.98 23.25
CA ASN A 688 27.27 12.08 23.43
C ASN A 688 26.53 11.02 22.58
N GLY A 689 26.13 9.91 23.19
CA GLY A 689 25.36 8.87 22.49
C GLY A 689 23.92 9.31 22.16
N LYS A 690 23.29 10.10 23.03
CA LYS A 690 21.86 10.42 22.94
C LYS A 690 21.52 11.30 21.74
N ASP A 691 22.26 12.39 21.53
CA ASP A 691 21.99 13.32 20.44
C ASP A 691 22.36 12.73 19.06
N LEU A 692 23.29 11.77 19.00
CA LEU A 692 23.67 11.06 17.77
C LEU A 692 22.58 10.11 17.22
N LEU A 693 21.62 9.69 18.05
CA LEU A 693 20.46 8.91 17.61
C LEU A 693 19.49 9.72 16.73
N GLY A 694 19.48 11.05 16.90
CA GLY A 694 18.51 11.93 16.28
C GLY A 694 17.09 11.79 16.82
N ASN A 695 16.17 12.66 16.35
CA ASN A 695 14.77 12.59 16.75
C ASN A 695 14.07 11.40 16.10
N TRP A 696 12.93 10.95 16.63
CA TRP A 696 12.19 9.76 16.18
C TRP A 696 13.00 8.46 16.21
N LEU A 697 13.77 8.29 17.29
CA LEU A 697 14.69 7.17 17.51
C LEU A 697 14.02 5.82 17.83
N GLY A 698 12.69 5.72 17.78
CA GLY A 698 11.95 4.52 18.17
C GLY A 698 12.28 4.10 19.62
N HIS A 699 12.87 2.91 19.78
CA HIS A 699 13.37 2.38 21.05
C HIS A 699 14.90 2.41 21.17
N GLY A 700 15.58 3.25 20.39
CA GLY A 700 17.01 3.48 20.53
C GLY A 700 17.40 3.85 21.96
N GLN A 701 18.59 3.41 22.38
CA GLN A 701 19.15 3.72 23.69
C GLN A 701 20.56 4.28 23.50
N ALA A 702 20.92 5.27 24.31
CA ALA A 702 22.18 5.99 24.16
C ALA A 702 23.39 5.08 24.46
N GLU A 703 23.19 4.05 25.28
CA GLU A 703 24.20 3.11 25.72
C GLU A 703 24.66 2.17 24.59
N ASP A 704 23.84 1.97 23.55
CA ASP A 704 24.19 1.16 22.38
C ASP A 704 24.97 1.95 21.31
N VAL A 705 25.08 3.27 21.49
CA VAL A 705 25.70 4.16 20.52
C VAL A 705 27.21 4.15 20.72
N VAL A 706 27.95 3.87 19.64
CA VAL A 706 29.37 4.16 19.60
C VAL A 706 29.54 5.68 19.47
N THR A 707 29.95 6.34 20.54
CA THR A 707 30.17 7.80 20.53
C THR A 707 31.32 8.18 19.59
N LEU A 708 31.39 9.45 19.18
CA LEU A 708 32.44 9.92 18.27
C LEU A 708 33.84 9.69 18.88
N ARG A 709 33.98 9.97 20.18
CA ARG A 709 35.20 9.72 20.97
C ARG A 709 35.51 8.23 21.03
N GLN A 710 34.54 7.37 21.34
CA GLN A 710 34.76 5.92 21.38
C GLN A 710 35.22 5.37 20.02
N GLY A 711 34.63 5.87 18.92
CA GLY A 711 35.06 5.56 17.57
C GLY A 711 36.52 5.96 17.31
N ILE A 712 36.89 7.20 17.63
CA ILE A 712 38.27 7.70 17.47
C ILE A 712 39.25 6.91 18.34
N VAL A 713 38.91 6.62 19.60
CA VAL A 713 39.75 5.81 20.49
C VAL A 713 39.97 4.40 19.93
N SER A 714 38.91 3.78 19.40
CA SER A 714 39.00 2.43 18.83
C SER A 714 39.84 2.39 17.56
N GLU A 715 39.75 3.42 16.71
CA GLU A 715 40.46 3.48 15.43
C GLU A 715 41.93 3.92 15.59
N PHE A 716 42.22 4.91 16.45
CA PHE A 716 43.54 5.56 16.54
C PHE A 716 44.30 5.29 17.84
N GLY A 717 43.65 4.82 18.91
CA GLY A 717 44.24 4.79 20.26
C GLY A 717 45.46 3.88 20.45
N LYS A 718 45.79 3.04 19.46
CA LYS A 718 47.02 2.24 19.45
C LYS A 718 48.24 3.04 19.00
N ASP A 719 48.04 3.98 18.08
CA ASP A 719 49.12 4.71 17.38
C ASP A 719 49.15 6.20 17.75
N SER A 720 48.09 6.73 18.35
CA SER A 720 47.92 8.12 18.74
C SER A 720 47.54 8.26 20.22
N GLU A 721 48.11 9.27 20.90
CA GLU A 721 47.57 9.76 22.16
C GLU A 721 46.31 10.60 21.86
N ILE A 722 45.24 10.37 22.63
CA ILE A 722 43.96 11.04 22.44
C ILE A 722 43.59 11.77 23.73
N ARG A 723 43.28 13.06 23.61
CA ARG A 723 42.75 13.86 24.73
C ARG A 723 41.38 14.41 24.38
N TYR A 724 40.50 14.39 25.38
CA TYR A 724 39.14 14.83 25.26
C TYR A 724 38.89 16.05 26.13
N ALA A 725 38.13 17.01 25.60
CA ALA A 725 37.52 18.08 26.37
C ALA A 725 36.15 18.41 25.80
N GLU A 726 35.12 18.51 26.64
CA GLU A 726 33.78 18.89 26.19
C GLU A 726 33.77 20.32 25.61
N GLY A 727 34.47 21.25 26.27
CA GLY A 727 34.61 22.65 25.84
C GLY A 727 33.38 23.50 26.13
N CYS A 728 32.21 23.08 25.65
CA CYS A 728 30.94 23.75 25.89
C CYS A 728 29.76 22.77 25.85
N ALA A 729 28.62 23.16 26.42
CA ALA A 729 27.35 22.50 26.17
C ALA A 729 26.81 22.87 24.77
N LEU A 730 25.76 22.17 24.31
CA LEU A 730 25.12 22.46 23.03
C LEU A 730 24.55 23.89 22.98
N ASP A 731 23.98 24.38 24.08
CA ASP A 731 23.47 25.74 24.23
C ASP A 731 23.94 26.41 25.54
N GLY A 732 23.52 27.66 25.72
CA GLY A 732 23.87 28.48 26.87
C GLY A 732 25.09 29.37 26.65
N HIS A 733 25.67 29.82 27.76
CA HIS A 733 26.72 30.84 27.79
C HIS A 733 27.87 30.52 28.76
N ASP A 734 27.93 29.31 29.32
CA ASP A 734 28.96 28.94 30.29
C ASP A 734 30.30 28.62 29.62
N ARG A 735 31.29 29.49 29.86
CA ARG A 735 32.65 29.39 29.30
C ARG A 735 33.65 28.66 30.18
N SER A 736 33.21 28.09 31.29
CA SER A 736 34.08 27.37 32.22
C SER A 736 34.91 26.26 31.52
N GLY A 737 34.32 25.57 30.52
CA GLY A 737 34.99 24.50 29.76
C GLY A 737 35.99 24.97 28.69
N PHE A 738 35.99 26.24 28.29
CA PHE A 738 36.83 26.74 27.20
C PHE A 738 38.31 26.58 27.50
N LYS A 739 38.72 26.90 28.74
CA LYS A 739 40.13 26.82 29.13
C LYS A 739 40.70 25.42 28.89
N THR A 740 39.99 24.38 29.35
CA THR A 740 40.41 22.99 29.18
C THR A 740 40.41 22.57 27.71
N ALA A 741 39.42 23.00 26.93
CA ALA A 741 39.40 22.75 25.48
C ALA A 741 40.60 23.38 24.76
N LEU A 742 40.92 24.64 25.06
CA LEU A 742 42.07 25.34 24.45
C LEU A 742 43.41 24.71 24.87
N GLU A 743 43.56 24.28 26.13
CA GLU A 743 44.75 23.55 26.59
C GLU A 743 44.88 22.19 25.86
N THR A 744 43.77 21.50 25.65
CA THR A 744 43.71 20.23 24.91
C THR A 744 44.07 20.43 23.44
N ALA A 745 43.54 21.48 22.81
CA ALA A 745 43.84 21.84 21.43
C ALA A 745 45.31 22.26 21.23
N ARG A 746 45.89 23.06 22.13
CA ARG A 746 47.31 23.46 22.07
C ARG A 746 48.25 22.25 22.10
N TRP A 747 47.90 21.24 22.90
CA TRP A 747 48.69 20.02 23.04
C TRP A 747 48.67 19.15 21.76
N ALA A 748 47.58 19.16 21.00
CA ALA A 748 47.39 18.25 19.87
C ALA A 748 48.11 18.66 18.58
N ASP A 749 48.27 17.69 17.69
CA ASP A 749 48.73 17.92 16.30
C ASP A 749 47.54 18.25 15.38
N VAL A 750 46.36 17.70 15.68
CA VAL A 750 45.08 17.98 15.01
C VAL A 750 43.96 18.06 16.04
N VAL A 751 42.97 18.92 15.77
CA VAL A 751 41.73 19.01 16.54
C VAL A 751 40.58 18.44 15.73
N VAL A 752 39.91 17.43 16.26
CA VAL A 752 38.60 16.98 15.81
C VAL A 752 37.56 17.69 16.68
N LEU A 753 36.90 18.67 16.08
CA LEU A 753 35.93 19.54 16.74
C LEU A 753 34.51 19.08 16.39
N CYS A 754 33.82 18.48 17.36
CA CYS A 754 32.50 17.87 17.22
C CYS A 754 31.38 18.83 17.69
N LEU A 755 30.78 19.57 16.75
CA LEU A 755 29.73 20.56 16.99
C LEU A 755 28.42 20.16 16.32
N GLY A 756 27.31 20.80 16.70
CA GLY A 756 26.04 20.48 16.08
C GLY A 756 24.81 20.81 16.92
N GLU A 757 23.76 20.04 16.72
CA GLU A 757 22.44 20.26 17.29
C GLU A 757 22.01 19.14 18.24
N SER A 758 21.20 19.49 19.23
CA SER A 758 20.50 18.46 20.02
C SER A 758 19.49 17.69 19.16
N LEU A 759 19.24 16.42 19.49
CA LEU A 759 18.13 15.66 18.90
C LEU A 759 16.78 16.37 19.04
N ARG A 760 16.60 17.21 20.08
CA ARG A 760 15.36 17.94 20.34
C ARG A 760 15.20 19.20 19.49
N TRP A 761 16.23 19.60 18.76
CA TRP A 761 16.18 20.78 17.90
C TRP A 761 15.75 20.47 16.47
N SER A 762 15.51 19.20 16.15
CA SER A 762 14.91 18.74 14.90
C SER A 762 13.76 17.79 15.21
N GLY A 763 13.07 17.30 14.19
CA GLY A 763 11.81 16.57 14.30
C GLY A 763 10.61 17.47 14.59
N GLU A 764 9.55 16.86 15.10
CA GLU A 764 8.26 17.50 15.30
C GLU A 764 8.31 18.66 16.31
N ASN A 765 7.64 19.78 15.97
CA ASN A 765 7.56 21.03 16.73
C ASN A 765 8.91 21.67 17.10
N ALA A 766 9.98 21.29 16.40
CA ALA A 766 11.34 21.74 16.66
C ALA A 766 11.82 22.73 15.59
N SER A 767 10.97 23.68 15.21
CA SER A 767 11.31 24.70 14.21
C SER A 767 12.34 25.68 14.78
N ARG A 768 13.36 26.05 13.99
CA ARG A 768 14.37 27.04 14.40
C ARG A 768 14.29 28.28 13.53
N SER A 769 14.20 29.45 14.15
CA SER A 769 14.17 30.74 13.44
C SER A 769 15.50 31.07 12.76
N SER A 770 16.61 30.51 13.27
CA SER A 770 17.93 30.54 12.66
C SER A 770 18.47 29.12 12.55
N ILE A 771 19.07 28.84 11.40
CA ILE A 771 19.75 27.57 11.12
C ILE A 771 21.25 27.62 11.42
N ALA A 772 21.72 28.70 12.05
CA ALA A 772 23.07 28.75 12.60
C ALA A 772 23.18 27.90 13.86
N LEU A 773 24.41 27.45 14.16
CA LEU A 773 24.69 26.90 15.47
C LEU A 773 24.57 28.00 16.53
N PRO A 774 24.27 27.64 17.80
CA PRO A 774 24.36 28.59 18.89
C PRO A 774 25.71 29.31 18.89
N ALA A 775 25.68 30.63 19.02
CA ALA A 775 26.87 31.49 18.92
C ALA A 775 28.02 31.03 19.85
N PHE A 776 27.68 30.37 20.95
CA PHE A 776 28.63 29.86 21.91
C PHE A 776 29.50 28.70 21.38
N GLN A 777 28.93 27.81 20.57
CA GLN A 777 29.71 26.78 19.86
C GLN A 777 30.60 27.41 18.78
N GLU A 778 30.10 28.43 18.06
CA GLU A 778 30.88 29.17 17.06
C GLU A 778 32.08 29.90 17.70
N GLN A 779 31.90 30.48 18.88
CA GLN A 779 32.99 31.10 19.66
C GLN A 779 34.06 30.09 20.07
N LEU A 780 33.68 28.86 20.46
CA LEU A 780 34.64 27.80 20.75
C LEU A 780 35.47 27.46 19.50
N ALA A 781 34.81 27.31 18.34
CA ALA A 781 35.48 27.06 17.07
C ALA A 781 36.45 28.19 16.70
N GLU A 782 36.03 29.45 16.88
CA GLU A 782 36.87 30.62 16.60
C GLU A 782 38.12 30.64 17.48
N GLU A 783 37.99 30.41 18.79
CA GLU A 783 39.15 30.41 19.69
C GLU A 783 40.10 29.23 19.45
N ILE A 784 39.58 28.06 19.06
CA ILE A 784 40.40 26.90 18.67
C ILE A 784 41.15 27.20 17.36
N SER A 785 40.46 27.75 16.36
CA SER A 785 41.05 28.07 15.06
C SER A 785 42.20 29.08 15.18
N ARG A 786 42.08 30.08 16.08
CA ARG A 786 43.14 31.05 16.40
C ARG A 786 44.44 30.43 16.93
N LEU A 787 44.42 29.18 17.41
CA LEU A 787 45.64 28.48 17.84
C LEU A 787 46.52 28.02 16.66
N GLY A 788 46.02 28.10 15.42
CA GLY A 788 46.75 27.69 14.22
C GLY A 788 46.95 26.18 14.08
N LYS A 789 46.15 25.38 14.81
CA LYS A 789 46.14 23.92 14.68
C LYS A 789 45.21 23.52 13.53
N PRO A 790 45.50 22.45 12.77
CA PRO A 790 44.55 21.88 11.84
C PRO A 790 43.25 21.49 12.55
N VAL A 791 42.11 21.98 12.04
CA VAL A 791 40.78 21.71 12.59
C VAL A 791 39.97 20.88 11.59
N VAL A 792 39.54 19.70 12.03
CA VAL A 792 38.50 18.89 11.40
C VAL A 792 37.20 19.17 12.12
N LEU A 793 36.27 19.87 11.48
CA LEU A 793 34.94 20.11 12.02
C LEU A 793 34.04 18.92 11.66
N VAL A 794 33.55 18.22 12.67
CA VAL A 794 32.55 17.15 12.54
C VAL A 794 31.21 17.71 12.99
N LEU A 795 30.24 17.72 12.08
CA LEU A 795 28.92 18.30 12.29
C LEU A 795 27.86 17.22 12.46
N ALA A 796 27.13 17.25 13.58
CA ALA A 796 25.98 16.37 13.81
C ALA A 796 24.68 17.17 14.02
N ASN A 797 23.78 17.14 13.03
CA ASN A 797 22.58 17.97 12.96
C ASN A 797 21.44 17.29 12.20
N GLY A 798 20.21 17.77 12.42
CA GLY A 798 19.00 17.23 11.78
C GLY A 798 18.59 17.95 10.50
N ARG A 799 19.31 19.01 10.10
CA ARG A 799 18.97 19.92 9.00
C ARG A 799 20.23 20.52 8.39
N PRO A 800 20.14 21.13 7.19
CA PRO A 800 21.15 22.06 6.71
C PRO A 800 21.41 23.21 7.70
N LEU A 801 22.68 23.56 7.87
CA LEU A 801 23.12 24.64 8.76
C LEU A 801 23.63 25.85 7.97
N GLU A 802 23.50 27.04 8.56
CA GLU A 802 24.22 28.24 8.12
C GLU A 802 25.68 28.11 8.54
N LEU A 803 26.58 27.85 7.59
CA LEU A 803 27.99 27.56 7.84
C LEU A 803 28.95 28.68 7.45
N ASN A 804 28.47 29.81 6.93
CA ASN A 804 29.32 30.91 6.45
C ASN A 804 30.31 31.48 7.49
N ARG A 805 30.02 31.35 8.80
CA ARG A 805 30.94 31.74 9.89
C ARG A 805 31.88 30.63 10.33
N LEU A 806 31.49 29.36 10.20
CA LEU A 806 32.26 28.20 10.64
C LEU A 806 33.17 27.65 9.56
N GLU A 807 32.73 27.69 8.30
CA GLU A 807 33.45 27.14 7.16
C GLU A 807 34.88 27.69 7.03
N PRO A 808 35.12 29.01 7.20
CA PRO A 808 36.47 29.56 7.10
C PRO A 808 37.39 29.15 8.26
N LEU A 809 36.83 28.68 9.39
CA LEU A 809 37.57 28.33 10.60
C LEU A 809 38.10 26.88 10.57
N ALA A 810 37.57 26.05 9.66
CA ALA A 810 37.87 24.64 9.57
C ALA A 810 38.68 24.31 8.30
N ASN A 811 39.65 23.41 8.42
CA ASN A 811 40.43 22.91 7.29
C ASN A 811 39.72 21.76 6.56
N ALA A 812 38.93 20.97 7.28
CA ALA A 812 38.02 19.99 6.73
C ALA A 812 36.70 19.99 7.48
N ILE A 813 35.61 19.67 6.78
CA ILE A 813 34.26 19.60 7.34
C ILE A 813 33.63 18.28 6.92
N LEU A 814 33.27 17.47 7.90
CA LEU A 814 32.54 16.22 7.71
C LEU A 814 31.15 16.37 8.33
N GLU A 815 30.13 16.39 7.47
CA GLU A 815 28.73 16.33 7.88
C GLU A 815 28.36 14.87 8.14
N ILE A 816 28.05 14.57 9.40
CA ILE A 816 27.67 13.21 9.85
C ILE A 816 26.18 13.08 10.17
N TRP A 817 25.44 14.18 10.11
CA TRP A 817 24.03 14.29 10.47
C TRP A 817 23.79 13.74 11.87
N GLN A 818 22.65 13.12 12.11
CA GLN A 818 22.43 12.26 13.27
C GLN A 818 22.55 10.79 12.80
N PRO A 819 23.72 10.15 13.01
CA PRO A 819 24.11 8.94 12.27
C PRO A 819 23.60 7.62 12.86
N GLY A 820 22.90 7.64 14.00
CA GLY A 820 22.45 6.43 14.68
C GLY A 820 23.58 5.68 15.41
N ILE A 821 23.31 4.41 15.77
CA ILE A 821 24.10 3.69 16.79
C ILE A 821 25.55 3.35 16.38
N ARG A 822 25.85 3.32 15.07
CA ARG A 822 27.20 3.04 14.56
C ARG A 822 27.91 4.27 13.96
N GLY A 823 27.38 5.46 14.23
CA GLY A 823 27.93 6.71 13.70
C GLY A 823 29.39 6.96 14.06
N GLY A 824 29.77 6.80 15.33
CA GLY A 824 31.16 7.04 15.76
C GLY A 824 32.18 6.13 15.06
N GLU A 825 31.84 4.87 14.81
CA GLU A 825 32.70 3.92 14.10
C GLU A 825 32.86 4.29 12.62
N ALA A 826 31.76 4.62 11.94
CA ALA A 826 31.78 5.02 10.54
C ALA A 826 32.58 6.32 10.35
N MET A 827 32.35 7.31 11.22
CA MET A 827 33.07 8.58 11.22
C MET A 827 34.57 8.36 11.43
N ALA A 828 34.97 7.56 12.41
CA ALA A 828 36.38 7.29 12.68
C ALA A 828 37.07 6.57 11.50
N GLY A 829 36.37 5.64 10.83
CA GLY A 829 36.86 5.01 9.61
C GLY A 829 37.05 5.98 8.45
N ILE A 830 36.20 7.02 8.33
CA ILE A 830 36.41 8.11 7.37
C ILE A 830 37.60 8.96 7.80
N LEU A 831 37.72 9.34 9.07
CA LEU A 831 38.85 10.12 9.55
C LEU A 831 40.18 9.42 9.30
N SER A 832 40.27 8.10 9.49
CA SER A 832 41.52 7.34 9.26
C SER A 832 41.81 7.08 7.79
N GLY A 833 40.81 7.24 6.91
CA GLY A 833 40.90 6.85 5.50
C GLY A 833 40.70 5.35 5.27
N ARG A 834 40.36 4.56 6.30
CA ARG A 834 39.89 3.19 6.11
C ARG A 834 38.63 3.15 5.24
N ILE A 835 37.82 4.20 5.31
CA ILE A 835 36.64 4.43 4.49
C ILE A 835 36.86 5.71 3.67
N ASN A 836 36.67 5.62 2.35
CA ASN A 836 36.59 6.79 1.49
C ASN A 836 35.15 7.35 1.51
N PRO A 837 34.92 8.61 1.91
CA PRO A 837 33.57 9.17 1.95
C PRO A 837 32.96 9.20 0.55
N SER A 838 31.68 8.86 0.47
CA SER A 838 30.92 8.80 -0.80
C SER A 838 29.52 9.41 -0.70
N GLY A 839 29.16 9.99 0.45
CA GLY A 839 27.91 10.70 0.60
C GLY A 839 27.90 11.98 -0.22
N LYS A 840 26.75 12.32 -0.80
CA LYS A 840 26.48 13.59 -1.48
C LYS A 840 25.17 14.17 -0.98
N LEU A 841 25.10 15.48 -0.78
CA LEU A 841 23.94 16.17 -0.22
C LEU A 841 22.65 15.89 -1.00
N ALA A 842 21.61 15.43 -0.28
CA ALA A 842 20.23 15.30 -0.80
C ALA A 842 19.40 16.59 -0.61
N ILE A 843 20.00 17.63 -0.02
CA ILE A 843 19.37 18.92 0.26
C ILE A 843 20.43 20.02 0.18
N THR A 844 20.04 21.20 -0.28
CA THR A 844 20.93 22.35 -0.43
C THR A 844 21.26 22.96 0.95
N PHE A 845 22.52 23.28 1.19
CA PHE A 845 22.92 24.11 2.33
C PHE A 845 22.88 25.58 1.94
N PRO A 846 21.98 26.38 2.54
CA PRO A 846 21.95 27.82 2.30
C PRO A 846 23.25 28.48 2.79
N TRP A 847 23.62 29.60 2.16
CA TRP A 847 24.67 30.48 2.66
C TRP A 847 24.34 31.05 4.04
N SER A 848 23.10 31.48 4.22
CA SER A 848 22.56 32.00 5.47
C SER A 848 21.05 31.77 5.56
N THR A 849 20.50 31.94 6.76
CA THR A 849 19.06 31.86 7.04
C THR A 849 18.23 32.75 6.10
N GLY A 850 18.77 33.91 5.69
CA GLY A 850 18.09 34.86 4.79
C GLY A 850 17.91 34.38 3.34
N GLN A 851 18.63 33.32 2.91
CA GLN A 851 18.44 32.74 1.57
C GLN A 851 17.24 31.81 1.46
N ILE A 852 16.62 31.43 2.58
CA ILE A 852 15.59 30.40 2.60
C ILE A 852 14.27 30.94 2.01
N PRO A 853 13.62 30.22 1.07
CA PRO A 853 14.01 28.90 0.55
C PRO A 853 15.07 28.97 -0.56
N VAL A 854 16.04 28.05 -0.48
CA VAL A 854 17.02 27.79 -1.55
C VAL A 854 17.15 26.31 -1.86
N TYR A 855 17.02 25.98 -3.15
CA TYR A 855 16.99 24.63 -3.67
C TYR A 855 17.43 24.61 -5.14
N TYR A 856 17.79 23.45 -5.69
CA TYR A 856 18.44 23.34 -7.01
C TYR A 856 17.48 23.39 -8.21
N ASN A 857 16.26 22.83 -8.07
CA ASN A 857 15.26 22.73 -9.15
C ASN A 857 14.30 23.93 -9.16
N ARG A 858 14.87 25.14 -9.09
CA ARG A 858 14.12 26.40 -9.24
C ARG A 858 13.69 26.61 -10.70
N ARG A 859 12.63 27.38 -10.92
CA ARG A 859 12.24 27.84 -12.27
C ARG A 859 13.17 28.97 -12.72
N LYS A 860 13.32 29.14 -14.04
CA LYS A 860 14.10 30.25 -14.62
C LYS A 860 13.50 31.60 -14.22
N SER A 861 14.35 32.55 -13.86
CA SER A 861 13.95 33.94 -13.67
C SER A 861 13.57 34.58 -15.00
N GLY A 862 12.61 35.51 -14.98
CA GLY A 862 12.32 36.38 -16.13
C GLY A 862 13.45 37.37 -16.45
N ARG A 863 14.42 37.57 -15.53
CA ARG A 863 15.60 38.42 -15.71
C ARG A 863 16.86 37.68 -15.27
N GLY A 864 17.86 37.57 -16.15
CA GLY A 864 19.07 36.78 -15.89
C GLY A 864 20.11 37.41 -14.95
N HIS A 865 20.07 38.73 -14.71
CA HIS A 865 21.09 39.45 -13.95
C HIS A 865 20.52 40.35 -12.82
N GLN A 866 19.22 40.23 -12.51
CA GLN A 866 18.54 41.08 -11.53
C GLN A 866 17.77 40.21 -10.53
N GLY A 867 17.66 40.68 -9.27
CA GLY A 867 17.01 39.95 -8.18
C GLY A 867 17.96 39.18 -7.26
N PHE A 868 19.27 39.39 -7.39
CA PHE A 868 20.26 38.92 -6.42
C PHE A 868 20.15 39.70 -5.11
N TYR A 869 20.53 39.07 -4.00
CA TYR A 869 20.62 39.73 -2.70
C TYR A 869 21.68 40.85 -2.70
N GLN A 870 21.47 41.90 -1.89
CA GLN A 870 22.39 43.05 -1.82
C GLN A 870 23.54 42.84 -0.83
N ASP A 871 23.34 41.97 0.15
CA ASP A 871 24.16 41.80 1.35
C ASP A 871 24.78 40.40 1.47
N ILE A 872 24.33 39.44 0.65
CA ILE A 872 24.84 38.08 0.60
C ILE A 872 24.95 37.59 -0.85
N THR A 873 25.73 36.53 -1.07
CA THR A 873 25.74 35.83 -2.36
C THR A 873 24.37 35.23 -2.68
N SER A 874 24.10 34.96 -3.95
CA SER A 874 22.90 34.21 -4.39
C SER A 874 23.17 32.71 -4.61
N GLU A 875 24.44 32.32 -4.58
CA GLU A 875 24.82 30.91 -4.58
C GLU A 875 24.61 30.29 -3.19
N PRO A 876 24.18 29.03 -3.10
CA PRO A 876 24.15 28.31 -1.82
C PRO A 876 25.57 28.06 -1.30
N MET A 877 25.71 27.75 -0.01
CA MET A 877 27.00 27.31 0.55
C MET A 877 27.46 26.00 -0.08
N TYR A 878 26.57 24.99 -0.05
CA TYR A 878 26.79 23.71 -0.74
C TYR A 878 25.53 23.32 -1.52
N PRO A 879 25.61 23.12 -2.84
CA PRO A 879 24.45 22.77 -3.64
C PRO A 879 24.01 21.32 -3.41
N PHE A 880 22.76 21.02 -3.78
CA PHE A 880 22.28 19.64 -3.96
C PHE A 880 23.28 18.80 -4.80
N GLY A 881 23.63 17.61 -4.31
CA GLY A 881 24.61 16.72 -4.92
C GLY A 881 26.07 17.00 -4.57
N HIS A 882 26.37 18.00 -3.73
CA HIS A 882 27.74 18.27 -3.26
C HIS A 882 28.24 17.17 -2.31
N GLY A 883 29.51 16.80 -2.45
CA GLY A 883 30.16 15.81 -1.58
C GLY A 883 31.49 15.38 -2.18
N LEU A 884 32.56 15.61 -1.42
CA LEU A 884 33.94 15.31 -1.81
C LEU A 884 34.29 13.84 -1.51
N SER A 885 35.39 13.38 -2.10
CA SER A 885 35.98 12.06 -1.89
C SER A 885 37.49 12.22 -1.61
N TYR A 886 38.12 11.19 -1.03
CA TYR A 886 39.59 11.13 -0.95
C TYR A 886 40.25 10.74 -2.27
N THR A 887 39.46 10.35 -3.27
CA THR A 887 39.93 10.15 -4.64
C THR A 887 39.30 11.18 -5.57
N THR A 888 39.80 11.25 -6.80
CA THR A 888 39.27 12.14 -7.84
C THR A 888 38.58 11.32 -8.92
N PHE A 889 37.48 11.87 -9.46
CA PHE A 889 36.76 11.26 -10.57
C PHE A 889 36.74 12.21 -11.75
N GLU A 890 37.17 11.71 -12.91
CA GLU A 890 37.10 12.41 -14.18
C GLU A 890 35.94 11.88 -15.00
N TYR A 891 35.11 12.79 -15.52
CA TYR A 891 34.02 12.46 -16.42
C TYR A 891 34.47 12.75 -17.84
N GLY A 892 34.44 11.76 -18.73
CA GLY A 892 34.66 11.98 -20.16
C GLY A 892 33.43 12.56 -20.85
N GLU A 893 33.49 12.69 -22.17
CA GLU A 893 32.40 13.27 -22.95
C GLU A 893 31.13 12.40 -22.91
N PRO A 894 29.97 12.96 -22.54
CA PRO A 894 28.74 12.20 -22.52
C PRO A 894 28.23 12.03 -23.97
N THR A 895 27.68 10.86 -24.27
CA THR A 895 27.20 10.47 -25.60
C THR A 895 25.75 10.02 -25.55
N ALA A 896 24.99 10.33 -26.59
CA ALA A 896 23.62 9.83 -26.77
C ALA A 896 23.55 8.87 -27.96
N SER A 897 22.79 7.79 -27.80
CA SER A 897 22.48 6.84 -28.89
C SER A 897 21.80 7.51 -30.09
N LYS A 898 21.07 8.61 -29.84
CA LYS A 898 20.47 9.50 -30.85
C LYS A 898 20.13 10.83 -30.20
N THR A 899 20.14 11.89 -31.02
CA THR A 899 19.75 13.24 -30.63
C THR A 899 18.37 13.63 -31.14
N GLU A 900 17.82 12.92 -32.13
CA GLU A 900 16.44 13.05 -32.59
C GLU A 900 15.69 11.72 -32.37
N PHE A 901 14.48 11.79 -31.83
CA PHE A 901 13.70 10.61 -31.46
C PHE A 901 12.20 10.90 -31.41
N ARG A 902 11.37 9.85 -31.44
CA ARG A 902 9.91 9.94 -31.31
C ARG A 902 9.44 9.53 -29.92
N ARG A 903 8.18 9.87 -29.59
CA ARG A 903 7.56 9.67 -28.26
C ARG A 903 7.66 8.25 -27.67
N ASN A 904 7.71 7.22 -28.52
CA ASN A 904 7.75 5.82 -28.10
C ASN A 904 9.15 5.20 -28.17
N GLU A 905 10.16 6.00 -28.47
CA GLU A 905 11.52 5.53 -28.61
C GLU A 905 12.35 5.87 -27.37
N LYS A 906 12.96 4.84 -26.79
CA LYS A 906 13.90 5.03 -25.67
C LYS A 906 15.24 5.52 -26.18
N ILE A 907 15.91 6.31 -25.35
CA ILE A 907 17.25 6.85 -25.65
C ILE A 907 18.18 6.39 -24.55
N LYS A 908 19.35 5.91 -24.97
CA LYS A 908 20.47 5.70 -24.07
C LYS A 908 21.37 6.93 -24.11
N VAL A 909 21.65 7.50 -22.94
CA VAL A 909 22.72 8.48 -22.73
C VAL A 909 23.76 7.86 -21.81
N SER A 910 25.04 8.02 -22.13
CA SER A 910 26.14 7.42 -21.38
C SER A 910 27.29 8.39 -21.15
N VAL A 911 27.97 8.27 -20.01
CA VAL A 911 29.18 9.02 -19.70
C VAL A 911 30.23 8.08 -19.10
N PRO A 912 31.46 8.03 -19.62
CA PRO A 912 32.55 7.32 -18.97
C PRO A 912 33.01 8.12 -17.74
N VAL A 913 33.18 7.43 -16.60
CA VAL A 913 33.69 8.00 -15.35
C VAL A 913 34.89 7.18 -14.92
N THR A 914 36.03 7.86 -14.75
CA THR A 914 37.31 7.26 -14.36
C THR A 914 37.68 7.70 -12.96
N ASN A 915 38.08 6.76 -12.11
CA ASN A 915 38.76 7.11 -10.86
C ASN A 915 40.23 7.44 -11.17
N THR A 916 40.61 8.70 -11.05
CA THR A 916 41.93 9.23 -11.41
C THR A 916 42.85 9.40 -10.20
N GLY A 917 42.38 9.12 -8.99
CA GLY A 917 43.20 9.19 -7.78
C GLY A 917 43.77 7.84 -7.36
N ASP A 918 44.36 7.82 -6.17
CA ASP A 918 45.15 6.68 -5.66
C ASP A 918 44.36 5.73 -4.75
N MET A 919 43.07 5.98 -4.54
CA MET A 919 42.22 5.22 -3.62
C MET A 919 40.95 4.74 -4.30
N GLU A 920 40.48 3.53 -3.97
CA GLU A 920 39.14 3.10 -4.36
C GLU A 920 38.09 4.05 -3.77
N GLY A 921 37.09 4.41 -4.58
CA GLY A 921 36.03 5.31 -4.14
C GLY A 921 34.75 5.06 -4.90
N ALA A 922 33.63 5.41 -4.27
CA ALA A 922 32.33 5.35 -4.91
C ALA A 922 31.87 6.73 -5.38
N GLU A 923 31.51 6.83 -6.66
CA GLU A 923 30.97 8.05 -7.26
C GLU A 923 29.50 7.87 -7.61
N THR A 924 28.71 8.89 -7.30
CA THR A 924 27.29 8.97 -7.67
C THR A 924 27.11 9.93 -8.84
N VAL A 925 26.74 9.40 -10.01
CA VAL A 925 26.40 10.20 -11.18
C VAL A 925 24.94 10.63 -11.11
N LEU A 926 24.72 11.94 -11.12
CA LEU A 926 23.39 12.56 -11.13
C LEU A 926 23.02 13.01 -12.54
N TRP A 927 21.88 12.52 -13.02
CA TRP A 927 21.34 12.82 -14.35
C TRP A 927 20.11 13.71 -14.23
N PHE A 928 20.25 14.92 -14.76
CA PHE A 928 19.17 15.89 -14.76
C PHE A 928 18.59 16.08 -16.16
N ILE A 929 17.33 16.48 -16.22
CA ILE A 929 16.66 16.91 -17.44
C ILE A 929 16.26 18.37 -17.30
N SER A 930 16.44 19.15 -18.36
CA SER A 930 15.96 20.52 -18.49
C SER A 930 15.13 20.62 -19.77
N ASP A 931 13.90 21.09 -19.63
CA ASP A 931 13.02 21.45 -20.73
C ASP A 931 13.03 22.99 -20.88
N PRO A 932 13.80 23.53 -21.86
CA PRO A 932 13.95 24.96 -22.03
C PRO A 932 12.72 25.67 -22.60
N TYR A 933 11.81 24.96 -23.31
CA TYR A 933 10.72 25.56 -24.08
C TYR A 933 9.44 24.74 -23.92
N CYS A 934 8.60 25.17 -22.98
CA CYS A 934 7.47 24.41 -22.49
C CYS A 934 6.24 25.32 -22.33
N SER A 935 5.03 24.74 -22.45
CA SER A 935 3.78 25.48 -22.18
C SER A 935 3.60 25.82 -20.71
N ILE A 936 4.17 25.02 -19.81
CA ILE A 936 4.23 25.29 -18.36
C ILE A 936 5.71 25.35 -17.96
N THR A 937 6.15 26.52 -17.47
CA THR A 937 7.57 26.77 -17.18
C THR A 937 8.20 25.67 -16.32
N ARG A 938 9.23 24.99 -16.81
CA ARG A 938 9.88 23.89 -16.06
C ARG A 938 11.06 24.39 -15.21
N PRO A 939 11.47 23.64 -14.18
CA PRO A 939 12.72 23.89 -13.47
C PRO A 939 13.94 23.98 -14.39
N VAL A 940 14.96 24.73 -13.98
CA VAL A 940 16.23 24.86 -14.72
C VAL A 940 16.88 23.50 -14.99
N ARG A 941 16.69 22.55 -14.06
CA ARG A 941 17.02 21.14 -14.17
C ARG A 941 16.22 20.35 -13.13
N GLU A 942 15.86 19.12 -13.44
CA GLU A 942 15.17 18.16 -12.55
C GLU A 942 15.94 16.84 -12.55
N LEU A 943 16.22 16.28 -11.38
CA LEU A 943 16.81 14.96 -11.26
C LEU A 943 15.82 13.93 -11.78
N LYS A 944 16.28 13.06 -12.69
CA LYS A 944 15.45 11.97 -13.24
C LYS A 944 16.11 10.60 -13.09
N HIS A 945 17.41 10.56 -12.83
CA HIS A 945 18.13 9.32 -12.63
C HIS A 945 19.43 9.54 -11.84
N PHE A 946 19.86 8.52 -11.11
CA PHE A 946 21.20 8.46 -10.52
C PHE A 946 21.70 7.02 -10.54
N GLU A 947 23.02 6.86 -10.58
CA GLU A 947 23.72 5.58 -10.45
C GLU A 947 24.96 5.79 -9.59
N LYS A 948 25.23 4.89 -8.65
CA LYS A 948 26.42 4.90 -7.79
C LYS A 948 27.29 3.69 -8.08
N ARG A 949 28.60 3.88 -8.25
CA ARG A 949 29.57 2.79 -8.51
C ARG A 949 30.86 3.00 -7.72
N SER A 950 31.37 1.92 -7.11
CA SER A 950 32.74 1.86 -6.61
C SER A 950 33.70 1.60 -7.78
N LEU A 951 34.77 2.36 -7.86
CA LEU A 951 35.79 2.27 -8.90
C LEU A 951 37.17 2.20 -8.25
N LYS A 952 37.99 1.24 -8.67
CA LYS A 952 39.40 1.15 -8.28
C LYS A 952 40.22 2.28 -8.94
N PRO A 953 41.40 2.63 -8.42
CA PRO A 953 42.32 3.54 -9.09
C PRO A 953 42.57 3.16 -10.56
N GLY A 954 42.39 4.11 -11.48
CA GLY A 954 42.52 3.93 -12.92
C GLY A 954 41.36 3.18 -13.60
N GLU A 955 40.35 2.72 -12.86
CA GLU A 955 39.18 2.06 -13.43
C GLU A 955 38.21 3.08 -14.05
N THR A 956 37.74 2.79 -15.27
CA THR A 956 36.69 3.54 -15.94
C THR A 956 35.41 2.70 -16.02
N ALA A 957 34.30 3.25 -15.55
CA ALA A 957 32.96 2.69 -15.77
C ALA A 957 32.13 3.58 -16.68
N VAL A 958 31.30 2.98 -17.54
CA VAL A 958 30.34 3.71 -18.37
C VAL A 958 29.00 3.74 -17.65
N MET A 959 28.63 4.92 -17.17
CA MET A 959 27.38 5.19 -16.45
C MET A 959 26.28 5.51 -17.46
N VAL A 960 25.06 5.00 -17.23
CA VAL A 960 24.02 4.99 -18.28
C VAL A 960 22.67 5.46 -17.76
N PHE A 961 22.10 6.46 -18.44
CA PHE A 961 20.70 6.83 -18.30
C PHE A 961 19.87 6.32 -19.50
N ASN A 962 18.97 5.37 -19.23
CA ASN A 962 17.99 4.88 -20.20
C ASN A 962 16.70 5.71 -20.10
N ILE A 963 16.58 6.71 -20.95
CA ILE A 963 15.47 7.65 -21.00
C ILE A 963 14.27 6.99 -21.66
N ASP A 964 13.16 6.98 -20.93
CA ASP A 964 11.82 6.71 -21.44
C ASP A 964 11.09 8.07 -21.54
N PRO A 965 10.69 8.52 -22.74
CA PRO A 965 10.14 9.86 -22.92
C PRO A 965 8.93 10.15 -22.02
N TRP A 966 8.03 9.17 -21.84
CA TRP A 966 6.86 9.35 -21.00
C TRP A 966 7.19 9.33 -19.51
N ARG A 967 8.19 8.55 -19.08
CA ARG A 967 8.59 8.56 -17.67
C ARG A 967 9.39 9.82 -17.30
N ASP A 968 10.32 10.21 -18.16
CA ASP A 968 11.40 11.13 -17.77
C ASP A 968 11.23 12.56 -18.32
N LEU A 969 10.60 12.71 -19.48
CA LEU A 969 10.43 14.01 -20.16
C LEU A 969 9.02 14.58 -20.01
N SER A 970 8.02 13.74 -19.73
CA SER A 970 6.64 14.19 -19.54
C SER A 970 6.46 14.91 -18.21
N TYR A 971 5.48 15.80 -18.18
CA TYR A 971 5.06 16.51 -16.98
C TYR A 971 3.53 16.64 -16.95
N VAL A 972 3.00 17.28 -15.91
CA VAL A 972 1.57 17.34 -15.62
C VAL A 972 1.06 18.77 -15.64
N ASP A 973 -0.21 18.97 -15.97
CA ASP A 973 -0.92 20.24 -15.74
C ASP A 973 -1.45 20.32 -14.29
N SER A 974 -2.16 21.41 -13.98
CA SER A 974 -2.74 21.68 -12.67
C SER A 974 -3.84 20.69 -12.23
N ASP A 975 -4.34 19.85 -13.15
CA ASP A 975 -5.32 18.78 -12.86
C ASP A 975 -4.65 17.40 -12.76
N GLY A 976 -3.32 17.36 -12.89
CA GLY A 976 -2.51 16.16 -12.88
C GLY A 976 -2.69 15.31 -14.13
N LYS A 977 -3.08 15.91 -15.27
CA LYS A 977 -3.09 15.21 -16.55
C LYS A 977 -1.67 15.25 -17.11
N ARG A 978 -1.11 14.07 -17.34
CA ARG A 978 0.25 13.91 -17.87
C ARG A 978 0.27 14.12 -19.38
N PHE A 979 1.20 14.92 -19.87
CA PHE A 979 1.44 15.15 -21.28
C PHE A 979 2.94 15.31 -21.57
N LEU A 980 3.29 15.13 -22.84
CA LEU A 980 4.65 15.20 -23.35
C LEU A 980 4.65 16.13 -24.56
N GLU A 981 5.50 17.14 -24.54
CA GLU A 981 5.63 18.11 -25.63
C GLU A 981 6.79 17.71 -26.55
N THR A 982 6.64 17.96 -27.84
CA THR A 982 7.75 17.86 -28.78
C THR A 982 8.64 19.09 -28.65
N GLY A 983 9.95 18.92 -28.84
CA GLY A 983 10.89 20.04 -28.77
C GLY A 983 12.26 19.64 -28.21
N GLU A 984 13.04 20.67 -27.89
CA GLU A 984 14.36 20.51 -27.31
C GLU A 984 14.26 20.04 -25.85
N TYR A 985 15.04 19.02 -25.51
CA TYR A 985 15.32 18.60 -24.14
C TYR A 985 16.83 18.59 -23.92
N ASN A 986 17.25 18.83 -22.69
CA ASN A 986 18.66 18.82 -22.35
C ASN A 986 18.94 17.84 -21.21
N VAL A 987 19.80 16.87 -21.47
CA VAL A 987 20.31 15.95 -20.45
C VAL A 987 21.58 16.56 -19.89
N ILE A 988 21.62 16.73 -18.56
CA ILE A 988 22.71 17.38 -17.85
C ILE A 988 23.36 16.37 -16.91
N VAL A 989 24.68 16.20 -17.02
CA VAL A 989 25.48 15.32 -16.17
C VAL A 989 26.83 15.99 -15.90
N ASN A 990 27.21 16.11 -14.62
CA ASN A 990 28.41 16.83 -14.18
C ASN A 990 28.62 18.21 -14.86
N GLY A 991 27.54 19.00 -14.99
CA GLY A 991 27.57 20.31 -15.66
C GLY A 991 27.61 20.27 -17.20
N MET A 992 27.96 19.13 -17.81
CA MET A 992 27.92 18.92 -19.25
C MET A 992 26.49 18.73 -19.73
N LYS A 993 26.22 19.16 -20.97
CA LYS A 993 24.87 19.24 -21.54
C LYS A 993 24.81 18.54 -22.90
N ILE A 994 23.91 17.57 -23.03
CA ILE A 994 23.55 16.97 -24.31
C ILE A 994 22.16 17.46 -24.70
N ARG A 995 22.07 18.01 -25.92
CA ARG A 995 20.80 18.39 -26.52
C ARG A 995 20.15 17.19 -27.20
N LEU A 996 18.88 16.95 -26.89
CA LEU A 996 18.00 15.99 -27.53
C LEU A 996 16.80 16.75 -28.12
N ASN A 997 16.21 16.23 -29.19
CA ASN A 997 15.06 16.82 -29.86
C ASN A 997 13.97 15.75 -30.03
N LEU A 998 12.86 15.93 -29.33
CA LEU A 998 11.72 15.04 -29.41
C LEU A 998 10.78 15.49 -30.53
N THR A 999 10.51 14.57 -31.46
CA THR A 999 9.62 14.75 -32.62
C THR A 999 8.35 13.92 -32.45
N GLU A 1000 7.36 14.14 -33.32
CA GLU A 1000 6.05 13.47 -33.26
C GLU A 1000 6.12 11.93 -33.27
#